data_AF-A0A8S1DTJ4-F1
#
_entry.id   AF-A0A8S1DTJ4-F1
#
_cell.length_a   1.000
_cell.length_b   1.000
_cell.length_c   1.000
_cell.angle_alpha   90.00
_cell.angle_beta   90.00
_cell.angle_gamma   90.00
#
_symmetry.space_group_name_H-M   'P 1'
#
loop_
_entity.id
_entity.type
_entity.pdbx_description
1 polymer ?
#
loop_
_entity_poly.entity_id
_entity_poly.type
_entity_poly.pdbx_seq_one_letter_code
_entity_poly.pdbx_strand_id
1 'polypeptide(L)'
;MEGSRFWIQRVLVPIVVFVGILGNVVTAIVLTRRRMRSSTNVYLTALAASDLLYLLFLFSLSLAHYGLSGVTADAYWTYWRFGLWLTDATSSTSIWLTVSFTVERYIAVCHPMRGKMLCTESRARKVTMLVYVLCFLSTFSTPFEWQTVRKPVEPADFDDAIGPNITVPELETRVTVELTELGKLHSYRTIFYWFSSLVFVILPLVLLVVFNSFLVLAVHKSQRQRRQLTQSERHRPADGSQQNNAQQENKITVTLIAVVVLFLICQSPTAVTLIYTSFADDPEPNSSQDHLLRGLGNIFNLLVAVNAACNFLLYCALSDKYRRTFAMTFLPRRCWARRDLRNTTVMGATSYIESPRRFSRSASLYRDNSPTKAEYLQVPLNGRSGAGPTGPCLRRHQSAYIPRERQQQQASSPTSSHESTSILGSLNRANVFVSSSRGSSECKLGSPMAESSSLLFELKNPTGTGPGAGTPAKLLCWKMPKRTKKDDLLRWVVNLSGRAGMASGMKSRIPRGQQATPKGPSGRLGKLNPIFQKHTSAMEASQLSPLIVKQARKSGKLNLSGKSLTTVPERVWTLDSLDELEIKSLEMRLSDSARDEEDSKWWDHEPLTNLDISNNCITSLSPSIKYAAALTTLMLQHNSLCTLPNEIVQLQRLKILNLNHNKLTDLPEGVFGLKELRQLNLSFNHLEDLSESIGDLNMLEKLDLSHNRLTVLSPGIGFLTHLTHLMATHNQIAEVPPDVGNLRVLRELDLSNNEIPSLPPLGELRKLEIFRAEHNNITDLPDFTGCASIHEVHLSGNCIAELSETELEALEQVRVLSLRDNKLEVIPESVTCLKNLIRLDVGNNGIKDLPACLSLLPHLSTLTLDGNPLRTIRTDVIKGGTTRVLKVLRGQLSNDLSPSMNQNSGLPGMNAQPWPNKYNMKSSRSLNLGMRQITEVPDEVFEEAVQAEVYSVDLCKNLLSQVPSGVTLVAELLTELNLSNNKLTTLPTTLTACKRLQYLEVSQNLLTDLPPNFDAFEQLREINFSFNRFEAVPACLYGLPKLEILMCRDNKIKEIDAARLASIPRLATLDLSNNDISSVPPQLGLIRLHCLELAGNSFKVPRQNILSKGTPSILSYLRDRLPK
;
A
#
# COMPACT_ATOMS: atom_id res chain seq x y z
N MET A 1 -37.47 -40.93 -16.77
CA MET A 1 -37.05 -40.75 -15.36
C MET A 1 -35.87 -41.67 -15.00
N GLU A 2 -35.95 -42.97 -15.27
CA GLU A 2 -34.93 -43.94 -14.86
C GLU A 2 -33.53 -43.65 -15.41
N GLY A 3 -33.42 -43.22 -16.67
CA GLY A 3 -32.14 -42.84 -17.28
C GLY A 3 -31.39 -41.75 -16.50
N SER A 4 -32.08 -40.70 -16.03
CA SER A 4 -31.42 -39.67 -15.20
C SER A 4 -31.10 -40.17 -13.80
N ARG A 5 -31.96 -40.99 -13.18
CA ARG A 5 -31.66 -41.67 -11.91
C ARG A 5 -30.43 -42.58 -12.02
N PHE A 6 -30.28 -43.33 -13.12
CA PHE A 6 -29.14 -44.17 -13.40
C PHE A 6 -27.86 -43.34 -13.61
N TRP A 7 -27.84 -42.43 -14.59
CA TRP A 7 -26.64 -41.65 -14.91
C TRP A 7 -26.20 -40.73 -13.76
N ILE A 8 -27.13 -40.12 -13.02
CA ILE A 8 -26.78 -39.26 -11.88
C ILE A 8 -26.37 -40.12 -10.68
N GLN A 9 -27.26 -40.97 -10.15
CA GLN A 9 -27.05 -41.60 -8.85
C GLN A 9 -26.19 -42.88 -8.89
N ARG A 10 -26.20 -43.63 -10.01
CA ARG A 10 -25.36 -44.84 -10.16
C ARG A 10 -24.02 -44.60 -10.87
N VAL A 11 -23.82 -43.45 -11.53
CA VAL A 11 -22.57 -43.17 -12.27
C VAL A 11 -21.89 -41.88 -11.78
N LEU A 12 -22.53 -40.70 -11.94
CA LEU A 12 -21.87 -39.42 -11.67
C LEU A 12 -21.61 -39.16 -10.18
N VAL A 13 -22.60 -39.41 -9.30
CA VAL A 13 -22.46 -39.20 -7.85
C VAL A 13 -21.31 -40.04 -7.26
N PRO A 14 -21.19 -41.37 -7.50
CA PRO A 14 -20.05 -42.15 -7.04
C PRO A 14 -18.68 -41.63 -7.51
N ILE A 15 -18.57 -41.16 -8.76
CA ILE A 15 -17.32 -40.61 -9.32
C ILE A 15 -16.95 -39.30 -8.62
N VAL A 16 -17.90 -38.37 -8.47
CA VAL A 16 -17.70 -37.09 -7.79
C VAL A 16 -17.36 -37.29 -6.31
N VAL A 17 -18.07 -38.19 -5.63
CA VAL A 17 -17.77 -38.62 -4.26
C VAL A 17 -16.34 -39.14 -4.14
N PHE A 18 -15.93 -40.11 -4.97
CA PHE A 18 -14.60 -40.72 -4.86
C PHE A 18 -13.47 -39.70 -5.05
N VAL A 19 -13.60 -38.84 -6.07
CA VAL A 19 -12.63 -37.76 -6.35
C VAL A 19 -12.60 -36.74 -5.21
N GLY A 20 -13.77 -36.33 -4.69
CA GLY A 20 -13.89 -35.36 -3.61
C GLY A 20 -13.36 -35.87 -2.27
N ILE A 21 -13.67 -37.13 -1.89
CA ILE A 21 -13.12 -37.80 -0.72
C ILE A 21 -11.59 -37.80 -0.78
N LEU A 22 -11.01 -38.24 -1.91
CA LEU A 22 -9.55 -38.26 -2.09
C LEU A 22 -8.92 -36.86 -1.98
N GLY A 23 -9.52 -35.87 -2.65
CA GLY A 23 -9.06 -34.48 -2.63
C GLY A 23 -9.13 -33.82 -1.26
N ASN A 24 -10.20 -34.08 -0.50
CA ASN A 24 -10.40 -33.49 0.82
C ASN A 24 -9.55 -34.19 1.90
N VAL A 25 -9.34 -35.51 1.82
CA VAL A 25 -8.35 -36.22 2.65
C VAL A 25 -6.94 -35.69 2.40
N VAL A 26 -6.54 -35.52 1.12
CA VAL A 26 -5.25 -34.90 0.77
C VAL A 26 -5.15 -33.48 1.33
N THR A 27 -6.22 -32.69 1.25
CA THR A 27 -6.26 -31.31 1.78
C THR A 27 -6.07 -31.27 3.29
N ALA A 28 -6.78 -32.10 4.05
CA ALA A 28 -6.58 -32.20 5.50
C ALA A 28 -5.14 -32.60 5.86
N ILE A 29 -4.55 -33.58 5.15
CA ILE A 29 -3.16 -34.04 5.38
C ILE A 29 -2.13 -32.94 5.04
N VAL A 30 -2.38 -32.08 4.05
CA VAL A 30 -1.48 -30.99 3.65
C VAL A 30 -1.58 -29.79 4.58
N LEU A 31 -2.80 -29.36 4.93
CA LEU A 31 -3.05 -28.18 5.76
C LEU A 31 -2.65 -28.38 7.22
N THR A 32 -2.76 -29.60 7.75
CA THR A 32 -2.34 -29.94 9.14
C THR A 32 -0.82 -29.99 9.35
N ARG A 33 0.00 -29.98 8.29
CA ARG A 33 1.47 -29.97 8.42
C ARG A 33 1.94 -28.67 9.11
N ARG A 34 2.95 -28.76 9.98
CA ARG A 34 3.50 -27.60 10.76
C ARG A 34 3.82 -26.36 9.91
N ARG A 35 4.19 -26.52 8.63
CA ARG A 35 4.50 -25.41 7.69
C ARG A 35 3.26 -24.64 7.20
N MET A 36 2.07 -25.22 7.36
CA MET A 36 0.77 -24.67 6.95
C MET A 36 -0.05 -24.14 8.13
N ARG A 37 0.54 -23.94 9.31
CA ARG A 37 -0.12 -23.28 10.44
C ARG A 37 -0.48 -21.81 10.13
N SER A 38 -1.77 -21.49 10.25
CA SER A 38 -2.37 -20.15 10.29
C SER A 38 -3.83 -20.27 10.77
N SER A 39 -4.45 -19.16 11.19
CA SER A 39 -5.88 -19.12 11.53
C SER A 39 -6.77 -19.53 10.36
N THR A 40 -6.50 -18.99 9.17
CA THR A 40 -7.25 -19.28 7.93
C THR A 40 -7.18 -20.77 7.59
N ASN A 41 -6.02 -21.40 7.77
CA ASN A 41 -5.88 -22.84 7.48
C ASN A 41 -6.56 -23.74 8.52
N VAL A 42 -6.96 -23.23 9.69
CA VAL A 42 -7.91 -23.95 10.57
C VAL A 42 -9.26 -24.07 9.88
N TYR A 43 -9.83 -22.94 9.40
CA TYR A 43 -11.11 -22.94 8.69
C TYR A 43 -11.06 -23.81 7.42
N LEU A 44 -10.00 -23.73 6.63
CA LEU A 44 -9.85 -24.56 5.41
C LEU A 44 -9.66 -26.05 5.73
N THR A 45 -9.07 -26.41 6.88
CA THR A 45 -9.00 -27.81 7.34
C THR A 45 -10.36 -28.31 7.82
N ALA A 46 -11.13 -27.47 8.51
CA ALA A 46 -12.48 -27.80 8.96
C ALA A 46 -13.46 -27.91 7.78
N LEU A 47 -13.35 -27.03 6.79
CA LEU A 47 -14.11 -27.07 5.54
C LEU A 47 -13.86 -28.39 4.80
N ALA A 48 -12.60 -28.77 4.60
CA ALA A 48 -12.26 -30.06 4.00
C ALA A 48 -12.72 -31.28 4.85
N ALA A 49 -12.87 -31.13 6.17
CA ALA A 49 -13.43 -32.18 7.03
C ALA A 49 -14.96 -32.27 6.91
N SER A 50 -15.67 -31.14 6.84
CA SER A 50 -17.12 -31.10 6.58
C SER A 50 -17.46 -31.59 5.18
N ASP A 51 -16.72 -31.17 4.15
CA ASP A 51 -16.90 -31.63 2.77
C ASP A 51 -16.64 -33.15 2.65
N LEU A 52 -15.66 -33.68 3.39
CA LEU A 52 -15.39 -35.12 3.48
C LEU A 52 -16.55 -35.89 4.14
N LEU A 53 -17.07 -35.40 5.27
CA LEU A 53 -18.21 -36.01 5.96
C LEU A 53 -19.48 -35.95 5.11
N TYR A 54 -19.75 -34.80 4.48
CA TYR A 54 -20.87 -34.60 3.56
C TYR A 54 -20.84 -35.63 2.42
N LEU A 55 -19.70 -35.79 1.73
CA LEU A 55 -19.58 -36.75 0.63
C LEU A 55 -19.70 -38.22 1.10
N LEU A 56 -19.25 -38.54 2.32
CA LEU A 56 -19.43 -39.87 2.91
C LEU A 56 -20.92 -40.17 3.23
N PHE A 57 -21.64 -39.22 3.83
CA PHE A 57 -23.05 -39.40 4.16
C PHE A 57 -23.94 -39.36 2.91
N LEU A 58 -23.68 -38.44 1.96
CA LEU A 58 -24.34 -38.44 0.65
C LEU A 58 -24.15 -39.77 -0.10
N PHE A 59 -22.95 -40.34 -0.07
CA PHE A 59 -22.70 -41.65 -0.68
C PHE A 59 -23.48 -42.76 0.02
N SER A 60 -23.53 -42.76 1.36
CA SER A 60 -24.33 -43.74 2.09
C SER A 60 -25.82 -43.64 1.73
N LEU A 61 -26.38 -42.42 1.60
CA LEU A 61 -27.76 -42.20 1.17
C LEU A 61 -28.02 -42.64 -0.29
N SER A 62 -26.99 -42.60 -1.15
CA SER A 62 -27.10 -43.10 -2.53
C SER A 62 -27.31 -44.63 -2.61
N LEU A 63 -26.99 -45.38 -1.55
CA LEU A 63 -27.13 -46.84 -1.51
C LEU A 63 -28.59 -47.30 -1.65
N ALA A 64 -29.58 -46.45 -1.32
CA ALA A 64 -31.00 -46.69 -1.62
C ALA A 64 -31.26 -47.00 -3.11
N HIS A 65 -30.37 -46.60 -4.02
CA HIS A 65 -30.51 -46.82 -5.45
C HIS A 65 -29.88 -48.13 -5.96
N TYR A 66 -29.27 -48.95 -5.09
CA TYR A 66 -28.52 -50.15 -5.50
C TYR A 66 -29.19 -51.50 -5.20
N GLY A 67 -30.37 -51.51 -4.58
CA GLY A 67 -31.13 -52.75 -4.32
C GLY A 67 -30.66 -53.51 -3.08
N LEU A 68 -30.79 -52.88 -1.91
CA LEU A 68 -30.51 -53.51 -0.62
C LEU A 68 -31.63 -54.51 -0.26
N SER A 69 -31.26 -55.67 0.28
CA SER A 69 -32.20 -56.75 0.64
C SER A 69 -31.94 -57.34 2.04
N GLY A 70 -32.96 -57.99 2.60
CA GLY A 70 -32.94 -58.60 3.93
C GLY A 70 -32.55 -57.62 5.05
N VAL A 71 -31.89 -58.14 6.09
CA VAL A 71 -31.49 -57.40 7.31
C VAL A 71 -30.68 -56.13 7.01
N THR A 72 -29.97 -56.07 5.86
CA THR A 72 -29.22 -54.87 5.46
C THR A 72 -30.12 -53.68 5.12
N ALA A 73 -31.31 -53.93 4.55
CA ALA A 73 -32.28 -52.89 4.22
C ALA A 73 -32.92 -52.27 5.48
N ASP A 74 -33.30 -53.09 6.45
CA ASP A 74 -33.88 -52.64 7.73
C ASP A 74 -32.92 -51.73 8.52
N ALA A 75 -31.65 -52.16 8.64
CA ALA A 75 -30.60 -51.35 9.27
C ALA A 75 -30.37 -50.04 8.49
N TYR A 76 -30.36 -50.10 7.16
CA TYR A 76 -30.18 -48.94 6.29
C TYR A 76 -31.30 -47.90 6.43
N TRP A 77 -32.57 -48.30 6.35
CA TRP A 77 -33.69 -47.37 6.48
C TRP A 77 -33.84 -46.80 7.90
N THR A 78 -33.44 -47.57 8.92
CA THR A 78 -33.33 -47.07 10.30
C THR A 78 -32.27 -45.96 10.42
N TYR A 79 -31.14 -46.11 9.73
CA TYR A 79 -30.07 -45.10 9.65
C TYR A 79 -30.45 -43.89 8.78
N TRP A 80 -31.20 -44.08 7.68
CA TRP A 80 -31.41 -43.09 6.61
C TRP A 80 -31.77 -41.69 7.10
N ARG A 81 -32.74 -41.55 8.02
CA ARG A 81 -33.16 -40.25 8.60
C ARG A 81 -32.05 -39.52 9.37
N PHE A 82 -31.14 -40.25 10.00
CA PHE A 82 -29.94 -39.69 10.65
C PHE A 82 -28.84 -39.39 9.63
N GLY A 83 -28.70 -40.22 8.58
CA GLY A 83 -27.82 -39.94 7.45
C GLY A 83 -28.20 -38.65 6.71
N LEU A 84 -29.49 -38.39 6.52
CA LEU A 84 -30.03 -37.15 5.93
C LEU A 84 -29.67 -35.95 6.79
N TRP A 85 -30.02 -35.96 8.09
CA TRP A 85 -29.64 -34.90 9.02
C TRP A 85 -28.13 -34.62 9.06
N LEU A 86 -27.30 -35.66 9.10
CA LEU A 86 -25.84 -35.51 9.08
C LEU A 86 -25.33 -34.92 7.75
N THR A 87 -26.01 -35.20 6.64
CA THR A 87 -25.73 -34.60 5.32
C THR A 87 -26.08 -33.11 5.32
N ASP A 88 -27.26 -32.73 5.80
CA ASP A 88 -27.70 -31.33 5.88
C ASP A 88 -26.84 -30.52 6.84
N ALA A 89 -26.53 -31.07 8.01
CA ALA A 89 -25.70 -30.44 9.03
C ALA A 89 -24.26 -30.19 8.55
N THR A 90 -23.66 -31.16 7.84
CA THR A 90 -22.29 -31.02 7.31
C THR A 90 -22.22 -30.08 6.11
N SER A 91 -23.18 -30.13 5.18
CA SER A 91 -23.34 -29.16 4.09
C SER A 91 -23.46 -27.72 4.62
N SER A 92 -24.40 -27.50 5.55
CA SER A 92 -24.62 -26.20 6.21
C SER A 92 -23.38 -25.69 6.93
N THR A 93 -22.62 -26.60 7.56
CA THR A 93 -21.34 -26.28 8.19
C THR A 93 -20.30 -25.80 7.17
N SER A 94 -20.14 -26.49 6.04
CA SER A 94 -19.22 -26.08 4.96
C SER A 94 -19.54 -24.68 4.42
N ILE A 95 -20.83 -24.36 4.27
CA ILE A 95 -21.30 -23.03 3.87
C ILE A 95 -20.88 -21.97 4.90
N TRP A 96 -21.19 -22.15 6.18
CA TRP A 96 -20.85 -21.16 7.21
C TRP A 96 -19.35 -21.07 7.53
N LEU A 97 -18.56 -22.13 7.31
CA LEU A 97 -17.09 -22.05 7.34
C LEU A 97 -16.54 -21.25 6.15
N THR A 98 -17.18 -21.34 4.98
CA THR A 98 -16.82 -20.55 3.78
C THR A 98 -17.06 -19.06 3.99
N VAL A 99 -18.20 -18.69 4.60
CA VAL A 99 -18.45 -17.31 5.08
C VAL A 99 -17.41 -16.91 6.12
N SER A 100 -17.16 -17.76 7.14
CA SER A 100 -16.28 -17.43 8.27
C SER A 100 -14.83 -17.13 7.85
N PHE A 101 -14.23 -17.93 6.95
CA PHE A 101 -12.87 -17.63 6.47
C PHE A 101 -12.85 -16.36 5.61
N THR A 102 -13.91 -16.10 4.84
CA THR A 102 -14.02 -14.90 3.99
C THR A 102 -14.06 -13.63 4.85
N VAL A 103 -14.82 -13.65 5.95
CA VAL A 103 -14.85 -12.58 6.96
C VAL A 103 -13.48 -12.41 7.64
N GLU A 104 -12.81 -13.50 8.05
CA GLU A 104 -11.46 -13.40 8.62
C GLU A 104 -10.48 -12.76 7.62
N ARG A 105 -10.54 -13.17 6.35
CA ARG A 105 -9.68 -12.66 5.27
C ARG A 105 -9.91 -11.17 5.01
N TYR A 106 -11.16 -10.72 5.03
CA TYR A 106 -11.52 -9.30 4.95
C TYR A 106 -10.92 -8.50 6.12
N ILE A 107 -11.10 -8.97 7.36
CA ILE A 107 -10.56 -8.32 8.56
C ILE A 107 -9.02 -8.24 8.51
N ALA A 108 -8.36 -9.31 8.07
CA ALA A 108 -6.90 -9.38 7.96
C ALA A 108 -6.32 -8.41 6.92
N VAL A 109 -7.02 -8.18 5.80
CA VAL A 109 -6.59 -7.29 4.72
C VAL A 109 -6.94 -5.82 5.02
N CYS A 110 -8.19 -5.55 5.39
CA CYS A 110 -8.70 -4.18 5.52
C CYS A 110 -8.32 -3.52 6.86
N HIS A 111 -8.06 -4.32 7.91
CA HIS A 111 -7.73 -3.83 9.25
C HIS A 111 -6.55 -4.60 9.85
N PRO A 112 -5.34 -4.57 9.26
CA PRO A 112 -4.21 -5.44 9.64
C PRO A 112 -3.83 -5.38 11.13
N MET A 113 -3.99 -4.22 11.79
CA MET A 113 -3.77 -4.06 13.24
C MET A 113 -4.84 -4.77 14.09
N ARG A 114 -6.11 -4.78 13.66
CA ARG A 114 -7.18 -5.58 14.28
C ARG A 114 -7.02 -7.06 13.93
N GLY A 115 -6.61 -7.37 12.70
CA GLY A 115 -6.33 -8.72 12.21
C GLY A 115 -5.30 -9.45 13.07
N LYS A 116 -4.20 -8.80 13.46
CA LYS A 116 -3.20 -9.36 14.40
C LYS A 116 -3.77 -9.79 15.77
N MET A 117 -4.93 -9.27 16.19
CA MET A 117 -5.60 -9.63 17.45
C MET A 117 -6.80 -10.58 17.26
N LEU A 118 -7.49 -10.49 16.11
CA LEU A 118 -8.70 -11.28 15.80
C LEU A 118 -8.35 -12.61 15.15
N CYS A 119 -7.52 -12.59 14.10
CA CYS A 119 -7.18 -13.72 13.22
C CYS A 119 -6.13 -14.63 13.90
N THR A 120 -6.54 -15.35 14.94
CA THR A 120 -5.66 -16.21 15.76
C THR A 120 -6.13 -17.66 15.74
N GLU A 121 -5.20 -18.62 15.72
CA GLU A 121 -5.53 -20.07 15.69
C GLU A 121 -6.41 -20.55 16.85
N SER A 122 -6.43 -19.82 17.97
CA SER A 122 -7.31 -20.10 19.11
C SER A 122 -8.74 -19.62 18.83
N ARG A 123 -8.91 -18.39 18.32
CA ARG A 123 -10.23 -17.85 17.96
C ARG A 123 -10.82 -18.57 16.75
N ALA A 124 -10.02 -18.86 15.73
CA ALA A 124 -10.46 -19.65 14.56
C ALA A 124 -11.02 -21.02 14.95
N ARG A 125 -10.36 -21.74 15.88
CA ARG A 125 -10.88 -23.02 16.42
C ARG A 125 -12.18 -22.84 17.21
N LYS A 126 -12.30 -21.79 18.04
CA LYS A 126 -13.55 -21.51 18.77
C LYS A 126 -14.72 -21.18 17.83
N VAL A 127 -14.50 -20.34 16.82
CA VAL A 127 -15.52 -20.02 15.81
C VAL A 127 -15.88 -21.26 14.99
N THR A 128 -14.91 -22.08 14.59
CA THR A 128 -15.16 -23.37 13.92
C THR A 128 -16.08 -24.27 14.75
N MET A 129 -15.78 -24.46 16.04
CA MET A 129 -16.63 -25.27 16.93
C MET A 129 -18.03 -24.67 17.13
N LEU A 130 -18.14 -23.35 17.23
CA LEU A 130 -19.43 -22.66 17.30
C LEU A 130 -20.27 -22.87 16.03
N VAL A 131 -19.64 -22.82 14.84
CA VAL A 131 -20.33 -23.09 13.57
C VAL A 131 -20.84 -24.53 13.49
N TYR A 132 -20.03 -25.53 13.89
CA TYR A 132 -20.52 -26.92 13.98
C TYR A 132 -21.72 -27.04 14.94
N VAL A 133 -21.63 -26.48 16.15
CA VAL A 133 -22.72 -26.55 17.14
C VAL A 133 -23.99 -25.89 16.62
N LEU A 134 -23.90 -24.70 16.04
CA LEU A 134 -25.06 -24.00 15.47
C LEU A 134 -25.67 -24.77 14.30
N CYS A 135 -24.87 -25.23 13.33
CA CYS A 135 -25.41 -25.94 12.17
C CYS A 135 -26.05 -27.28 12.55
N PHE A 136 -25.48 -28.04 13.48
CA PHE A 136 -26.05 -29.31 13.94
C PHE A 136 -27.34 -29.12 14.76
N LEU A 137 -27.44 -28.05 15.56
CA LEU A 137 -28.66 -27.72 16.31
C LEU A 137 -29.76 -27.19 15.39
N SER A 138 -29.44 -26.30 14.44
CA SER A 138 -30.42 -25.71 13.51
C SER A 138 -30.97 -26.70 12.47
N THR A 139 -30.34 -27.86 12.29
CA THR A 139 -30.89 -28.98 11.48
C THR A 139 -31.42 -30.13 12.33
N PHE A 140 -31.39 -30.05 13.67
CA PHE A 140 -31.74 -31.17 14.56
C PHE A 140 -33.21 -31.62 14.46
N SER A 141 -34.10 -30.87 13.81
CA SER A 141 -35.47 -31.29 13.53
C SER A 141 -35.56 -32.37 12.44
N THR A 142 -34.63 -32.43 11.48
CA THR A 142 -34.69 -33.34 10.32
C THR A 142 -34.95 -34.81 10.68
N PRO A 143 -34.31 -35.44 11.70
CA PRO A 143 -34.60 -36.83 12.07
C PRO A 143 -36.03 -37.08 12.58
N PHE A 144 -36.74 -36.03 13.01
CA PHE A 144 -38.10 -36.09 13.57
C PHE A 144 -39.18 -35.78 12.53
N GLU A 145 -38.82 -35.28 11.34
CA GLU A 145 -39.71 -35.19 10.18
C GLU A 145 -40.05 -36.57 9.60
N TRP A 146 -39.21 -37.58 9.88
CA TRP A 146 -39.23 -38.88 9.19
C TRP A 146 -39.34 -40.07 10.16
N GLN A 147 -40.32 -40.95 9.91
CA GLN A 147 -40.55 -42.19 10.63
C GLN A 147 -40.36 -43.42 9.75
N THR A 148 -39.77 -44.46 10.34
CA THR A 148 -39.61 -45.78 9.71
C THR A 148 -40.89 -46.61 9.91
N VAL A 149 -41.54 -46.99 8.80
CA VAL A 149 -42.79 -47.76 8.79
C VAL A 149 -42.54 -49.09 8.09
N ARG A 150 -43.04 -50.19 8.67
CA ARG A 150 -43.09 -51.51 8.01
C ARG A 150 -44.40 -51.64 7.26
N LYS A 151 -44.33 -51.89 5.95
CA LYS A 151 -45.49 -52.20 5.10
C LYS A 151 -45.32 -53.60 4.50
N PRO A 152 -46.41 -54.37 4.28
CA PRO A 152 -46.33 -55.56 3.44
C PRO A 152 -45.91 -55.17 2.02
N VAL A 153 -45.16 -56.02 1.33
CA VAL A 153 -44.91 -55.88 -0.11
C VAL A 153 -46.22 -56.09 -0.86
N GLU A 154 -46.59 -55.14 -1.73
CA GLU A 154 -47.76 -55.29 -2.59
C GLU A 154 -47.44 -56.22 -3.78
N PRO A 155 -48.42 -57.00 -4.31
CA PRO A 155 -48.15 -57.98 -5.37
C PRO A 155 -47.57 -57.41 -6.68
N ALA A 156 -47.66 -56.10 -6.89
CA ALA A 156 -47.16 -55.42 -8.09
C ALA A 156 -45.64 -55.16 -8.09
N ASP A 157 -44.95 -55.35 -6.96
CA ASP A 157 -43.48 -55.18 -6.85
C ASP A 157 -42.69 -56.45 -7.26
N PHE A 158 -43.37 -57.51 -7.73
CA PHE A 158 -42.78 -58.77 -8.22
C PHE A 158 -42.70 -58.83 -9.76
N ASP A 159 -41.55 -58.47 -10.34
CA ASP A 159 -41.28 -58.63 -11.78
C ASP A 159 -41.25 -60.13 -12.20
N ASP A 160 -42.25 -60.56 -12.98
CA ASP A 160 -42.26 -61.57 -14.07
C ASP A 160 -41.47 -62.91 -13.96
N ALA A 161 -40.93 -63.29 -12.80
CA ALA A 161 -39.92 -64.34 -12.67
C ALA A 161 -40.36 -65.67 -12.02
N ILE A 162 -41.66 -65.90 -11.77
CA ILE A 162 -42.17 -67.13 -11.13
C ILE A 162 -43.36 -67.71 -11.91
N GLY A 163 -43.25 -68.98 -12.31
CA GLY A 163 -44.31 -69.72 -12.99
C GLY A 163 -45.45 -70.20 -12.07
N PRO A 164 -46.57 -70.69 -12.62
CA PRO A 164 -47.79 -70.95 -11.86
C PRO A 164 -47.75 -72.27 -11.06
N ASN A 165 -46.92 -72.32 -10.00
CA ASN A 165 -46.96 -73.34 -8.93
C ASN A 165 -46.02 -73.01 -7.73
N ILE A 166 -46.22 -71.87 -7.06
CA ILE A 166 -45.66 -71.63 -5.72
C ILE A 166 -46.76 -71.08 -4.80
N THR A 167 -46.94 -71.71 -3.64
CA THR A 167 -47.77 -71.19 -2.54
C THR A 167 -47.10 -69.97 -1.92
N VAL A 168 -47.83 -68.85 -1.84
CA VAL A 168 -47.35 -67.55 -1.32
C VAL A 168 -46.60 -67.71 0.00
N PRO A 169 -45.29 -67.40 0.06
CA PRO A 169 -44.54 -67.32 1.32
C PRO A 169 -45.08 -66.20 2.22
N GLU A 170 -44.78 -66.26 3.52
CA GLU A 170 -45.27 -65.30 4.52
C GLU A 170 -44.98 -63.83 4.14
N LEU A 171 -45.87 -62.92 4.54
CA LEU A 171 -45.86 -61.49 4.16
C LEU A 171 -44.47 -60.86 4.36
N GLU A 172 -43.71 -60.73 3.28
CA GLU A 172 -42.45 -59.99 3.31
C GLU A 172 -42.78 -58.52 3.61
N THR A 173 -42.24 -58.00 4.72
CA THR A 173 -42.54 -56.64 5.19
C THR A 173 -41.33 -55.74 4.97
N ARG A 174 -41.50 -54.77 4.07
CA ARG A 174 -40.47 -53.81 3.69
C ARG A 174 -40.48 -52.64 4.67
N VAL A 175 -39.34 -52.35 5.30
CA VAL A 175 -39.15 -51.06 5.97
C VAL A 175 -39.05 -49.96 4.91
N THR A 176 -39.87 -48.94 5.06
CA THR A 176 -39.86 -47.70 4.26
C THR A 176 -39.84 -46.50 5.21
N VAL A 177 -39.67 -45.28 4.67
CA VAL A 177 -39.65 -44.06 5.48
C VAL A 177 -40.75 -43.11 4.99
N GLU A 178 -41.53 -42.59 5.92
CA GLU A 178 -42.66 -41.69 5.66
C GLU A 178 -42.57 -40.44 6.54
N LEU A 179 -43.29 -39.38 6.18
CA LEU A 179 -43.38 -38.17 6.99
C LEU A 179 -44.15 -38.43 8.30
N THR A 180 -43.67 -37.83 9.39
CA THR A 180 -44.39 -37.76 10.68
C THR A 180 -45.47 -36.68 10.63
N GLU A 181 -46.32 -36.62 11.66
CA GLU A 181 -47.29 -35.52 11.82
C GLU A 181 -46.62 -34.13 11.89
N LEU A 182 -45.35 -34.06 12.33
CA LEU A 182 -44.55 -32.84 12.24
C LEU A 182 -44.15 -32.52 10.79
N GLY A 183 -43.65 -33.51 10.05
CA GLY A 183 -43.26 -33.34 8.64
C GLY A 183 -44.42 -33.04 7.69
N LYS A 184 -45.63 -33.53 8.01
CA LYS A 184 -46.88 -33.24 7.27
C LYS A 184 -47.44 -31.85 7.54
N LEU A 185 -47.08 -31.21 8.66
CA LEU A 185 -47.68 -29.93 9.06
C LEU A 185 -47.20 -28.80 8.14
N HIS A 186 -48.08 -28.33 7.25
CA HIS A 186 -47.76 -27.26 6.28
C HIS A 186 -47.10 -26.05 6.95
N SER A 187 -47.63 -25.56 8.08
CA SER A 187 -47.05 -24.44 8.83
C SER A 187 -45.61 -24.69 9.30
N TYR A 188 -45.26 -25.94 9.65
CA TYR A 188 -43.88 -26.30 9.99
C TYR A 188 -42.98 -26.28 8.75
N ARG A 189 -43.39 -26.96 7.66
CA ARG A 189 -42.63 -26.98 6.38
C ARG A 189 -42.37 -25.56 5.88
N THR A 190 -43.40 -24.71 5.84
CA THR A 190 -43.28 -23.34 5.34
C THR A 190 -42.34 -22.50 6.20
N ILE A 191 -42.42 -22.58 7.53
CA ILE A 191 -41.49 -21.86 8.42
C ILE A 191 -40.06 -22.41 8.30
N PHE A 192 -39.88 -23.74 8.32
CA PHE A 192 -38.56 -24.38 8.38
C PHE A 192 -37.81 -24.33 7.04
N TYR A 193 -38.49 -24.47 5.90
CA TYR A 193 -37.86 -24.39 4.58
C TYR A 193 -37.51 -22.94 4.21
N TRP A 194 -38.32 -21.95 4.62
CA TRP A 194 -37.95 -20.54 4.53
C TRP A 194 -36.77 -20.18 5.44
N PHE A 195 -36.80 -20.62 6.71
CA PHE A 195 -35.67 -20.46 7.63
C PHE A 195 -34.38 -21.04 7.03
N SER A 196 -34.44 -22.27 6.53
CA SER A 196 -33.28 -22.97 5.97
C SER A 196 -32.76 -22.30 4.70
N SER A 197 -33.65 -21.89 3.80
CA SER A 197 -33.28 -21.17 2.56
C SER A 197 -32.67 -19.79 2.86
N LEU A 198 -33.22 -19.07 3.84
CA LEU A 198 -32.70 -17.78 4.30
C LEU A 198 -31.32 -17.93 4.95
N VAL A 199 -31.18 -18.84 5.92
CA VAL A 199 -30.00 -18.94 6.80
C VAL A 199 -28.86 -19.74 6.17
N PHE A 200 -29.14 -20.72 5.31
CA PHE A 200 -28.11 -21.58 4.71
C PHE A 200 -27.81 -21.28 3.24
N VAL A 201 -28.62 -20.48 2.53
CA VAL A 201 -28.29 -20.09 1.13
C VAL A 201 -28.31 -18.57 0.92
N ILE A 202 -29.41 -17.87 1.19
CA ILE A 202 -29.55 -16.44 0.86
C ILE A 202 -28.56 -15.58 1.68
N LEU A 203 -28.57 -15.70 3.01
CA LEU A 203 -27.69 -14.92 3.89
C LEU A 203 -26.20 -15.24 3.62
N PRO A 204 -25.75 -16.52 3.53
CA PRO A 204 -24.39 -16.84 3.12
C PRO A 204 -24.00 -16.27 1.75
N LEU A 205 -24.87 -16.34 0.73
CA LEU A 205 -24.60 -15.76 -0.59
C LEU A 205 -24.40 -14.24 -0.51
N VAL A 206 -25.31 -13.52 0.17
CA VAL A 206 -25.21 -12.06 0.36
C VAL A 206 -23.92 -11.69 1.10
N LEU A 207 -23.58 -12.39 2.18
CA LEU A 207 -22.35 -12.15 2.93
C LEU A 207 -21.10 -12.42 2.08
N LEU A 208 -21.08 -13.50 1.29
CA LEU A 208 -19.96 -13.81 0.40
C LEU A 208 -19.81 -12.76 -0.71
N VAL A 209 -20.91 -12.31 -1.34
CA VAL A 209 -20.87 -11.25 -2.36
C VAL A 209 -20.37 -9.93 -1.76
N VAL A 210 -20.91 -9.51 -0.63
CA VAL A 210 -20.53 -8.24 0.04
C VAL A 210 -19.06 -8.26 0.49
N PHE A 211 -18.63 -9.27 1.24
CA PHE A 211 -17.25 -9.31 1.75
C PHE A 211 -16.22 -9.52 0.64
N ASN A 212 -16.49 -10.34 -0.38
CA ASN A 212 -15.56 -10.48 -1.51
C ASN A 212 -15.49 -9.20 -2.35
N SER A 213 -16.61 -8.48 -2.54
CA SER A 213 -16.61 -7.18 -3.23
C SER A 213 -15.75 -6.14 -2.50
N PHE A 214 -15.90 -6.01 -1.17
CA PHE A 214 -15.04 -5.13 -0.39
C PHE A 214 -13.57 -5.57 -0.37
N LEU A 215 -13.28 -6.88 -0.37
CA LEU A 215 -11.92 -7.40 -0.38
C LEU A 215 -11.23 -7.12 -1.73
N VAL A 216 -11.94 -7.29 -2.85
CA VAL A 216 -11.46 -6.89 -4.19
C VAL A 216 -11.24 -5.38 -4.27
N LEU A 217 -12.16 -4.56 -3.74
CA LEU A 217 -12.00 -3.10 -3.70
C LEU A 217 -10.78 -2.67 -2.85
N ALA A 218 -10.59 -3.31 -1.69
CA ALA A 218 -9.46 -3.04 -0.80
C ALA A 218 -8.11 -3.45 -1.42
N VAL A 219 -8.06 -4.57 -2.15
CA VAL A 219 -6.87 -4.97 -2.93
C VAL A 219 -6.55 -3.92 -3.98
N HIS A 220 -7.52 -3.47 -4.79
CA HIS A 220 -7.29 -2.42 -5.80
C HIS A 220 -6.87 -1.08 -5.16
N LYS A 221 -7.45 -0.68 -4.02
CA LYS A 221 -7.04 0.54 -3.29
C LYS A 221 -5.61 0.41 -2.76
N SER A 222 -5.25 -0.74 -2.19
CA SER A 222 -3.89 -1.01 -1.72
C SER A 222 -2.88 -1.06 -2.87
N GLN A 223 -3.26 -1.61 -4.02
CA GLN A 223 -2.44 -1.57 -5.25
C GLN A 223 -2.22 -0.13 -5.75
N ARG A 224 -3.25 0.73 -5.74
CA ARG A 224 -3.10 2.14 -6.13
C ARG A 224 -2.12 2.87 -5.21
N GLN A 225 -2.26 2.71 -3.88
CA GLN A 225 -1.33 3.28 -2.92
C GLN A 225 0.10 2.71 -3.04
N ARG A 226 0.25 1.40 -3.27
CA ARG A 226 1.56 0.78 -3.50
C ARG A 226 2.23 1.26 -4.79
N ARG A 227 1.47 1.51 -5.86
CA ARG A 227 2.00 2.10 -7.10
C ARG A 227 2.50 3.53 -6.86
N GLN A 228 1.77 4.34 -6.09
CA GLN A 228 2.21 5.68 -5.69
C GLN A 228 3.50 5.62 -4.83
N LEU A 229 3.55 4.75 -3.82
CA LEU A 229 4.73 4.59 -2.97
C LEU A 229 5.96 4.06 -3.75
N THR A 230 5.77 3.11 -4.67
CA THR A 230 6.87 2.58 -5.51
C THR A 230 7.28 3.49 -6.66
N GLN A 231 6.54 4.57 -6.94
CA GLN A 231 7.04 5.69 -7.74
C GLN A 231 7.97 6.61 -6.93
N SER A 232 7.78 6.71 -5.60
CA SER A 232 8.60 7.53 -4.71
C SER A 232 9.95 6.88 -4.32
N GLU A 233 10.05 5.55 -4.33
CA GLU A 233 11.29 4.81 -3.96
C GLU A 233 12.16 4.37 -5.17
N ARG A 234 12.14 5.09 -6.29
CA ARG A 234 12.66 4.59 -7.58
C ARG A 234 14.20 4.55 -7.76
N HIS A 235 14.97 4.81 -6.71
CA HIS A 235 16.44 4.85 -6.71
C HIS A 235 17.13 3.48 -6.47
N ARG A 236 16.43 2.35 -6.71
CA ARG A 236 17.02 1.00 -6.68
C ARG A 236 16.49 0.12 -7.84
N PRO A 237 17.30 -0.82 -8.37
CA PRO A 237 16.91 -1.64 -9.51
C PRO A 237 15.73 -2.55 -9.18
N ALA A 238 14.87 -2.78 -10.17
CA ALA A 238 13.65 -3.57 -10.03
C ALA A 238 13.95 -5.06 -9.83
N ASP A 239 13.85 -5.52 -8.57
CA ASP A 239 13.95 -6.94 -8.22
C ASP A 239 12.73 -7.74 -8.72
N GLY A 240 12.96 -9.02 -9.07
CA GLY A 240 11.97 -9.93 -9.64
C GLY A 240 10.79 -10.26 -8.71
N SER A 241 10.79 -9.77 -7.47
CA SER A 241 9.68 -9.86 -6.52
C SER A 241 8.43 -9.07 -6.95
N GLN A 242 8.56 -7.91 -7.62
CA GLN A 242 7.38 -7.10 -7.98
C GLN A 242 6.45 -7.79 -8.99
N GLN A 243 7.00 -8.37 -10.05
CA GLN A 243 6.20 -9.06 -11.09
C GLN A 243 5.56 -10.35 -10.53
N ASN A 244 6.24 -11.03 -9.62
CA ASN A 244 5.67 -12.17 -8.87
C ASN A 244 4.50 -11.72 -7.98
N ASN A 245 4.58 -10.57 -7.30
CA ASN A 245 3.49 -10.05 -6.47
C ASN A 245 2.25 -9.73 -7.31
N ALA A 246 2.39 -9.09 -8.47
CA ALA A 246 1.26 -8.81 -9.37
C ALA A 246 0.54 -10.10 -9.84
N GLN A 247 1.30 -11.15 -10.19
CA GLN A 247 0.71 -12.45 -10.52
C GLN A 247 0.06 -13.12 -9.30
N GLN A 248 0.65 -12.98 -8.11
CA GLN A 248 0.11 -13.54 -6.87
C GLN A 248 -1.22 -12.87 -6.47
N GLU A 249 -1.32 -11.56 -6.65
CA GLU A 249 -2.54 -10.77 -6.37
C GLU A 249 -3.65 -11.07 -7.40
N ASN A 250 -3.33 -11.20 -8.69
CA ASN A 250 -4.32 -11.59 -9.70
C ASN A 250 -4.90 -13.00 -9.45
N LYS A 251 -4.08 -13.98 -9.05
CA LYS A 251 -4.57 -15.31 -8.60
C LYS A 251 -5.56 -15.18 -7.45
N ILE A 252 -5.31 -14.28 -6.49
CA ILE A 252 -6.20 -14.05 -5.35
C ILE A 252 -7.55 -13.50 -5.81
N THR A 253 -7.58 -12.49 -6.68
CA THR A 253 -8.82 -11.93 -7.23
C THR A 253 -9.64 -12.99 -7.97
N VAL A 254 -9.01 -13.79 -8.83
CA VAL A 254 -9.66 -14.93 -9.51
C VAL A 254 -10.19 -15.96 -8.51
N THR A 255 -9.47 -16.23 -7.41
CA THR A 255 -9.95 -17.14 -6.35
C THR A 255 -11.26 -16.66 -5.72
N LEU A 256 -11.36 -15.36 -5.42
CA LEU A 256 -12.53 -14.78 -4.75
C LEU A 256 -13.77 -14.84 -5.65
N ILE A 257 -13.60 -14.54 -6.94
CA ILE A 257 -14.66 -14.63 -7.95
C ILE A 257 -15.09 -16.09 -8.15
N ALA A 258 -14.14 -17.02 -8.30
CA ALA A 258 -14.43 -18.44 -8.50
C ALA A 258 -15.24 -19.06 -7.35
N VAL A 259 -14.96 -18.69 -6.09
CA VAL A 259 -15.72 -19.16 -4.92
C VAL A 259 -17.17 -18.65 -4.95
N VAL A 260 -17.41 -17.38 -5.32
CA VAL A 260 -18.78 -16.83 -5.42
C VAL A 260 -19.55 -17.47 -6.58
N VAL A 261 -18.91 -17.66 -7.74
CA VAL A 261 -19.54 -18.28 -8.92
C VAL A 261 -19.89 -19.75 -8.66
N LEU A 262 -18.98 -20.52 -8.05
CA LEU A 262 -19.23 -21.91 -7.67
C LEU A 262 -20.37 -22.01 -6.66
N PHE A 263 -20.39 -21.15 -5.63
CA PHE A 263 -21.48 -21.11 -4.65
C PHE A 263 -22.84 -20.80 -5.30
N LEU A 264 -22.89 -19.81 -6.18
CA LEU A 264 -24.12 -19.43 -6.88
C LEU A 264 -24.66 -20.59 -7.73
N ILE A 265 -23.82 -21.17 -8.59
CA ILE A 265 -24.21 -22.29 -9.49
C ILE A 265 -24.66 -23.51 -8.68
N CYS A 266 -23.98 -23.84 -7.58
CA CYS A 266 -24.21 -25.09 -6.87
C CYS A 266 -25.24 -25.04 -5.73
N GLN A 267 -25.55 -23.86 -5.17
CA GLN A 267 -26.44 -23.75 -4.00
C GLN A 267 -27.77 -23.03 -4.29
N SER A 268 -27.82 -22.08 -5.24
CA SER A 268 -29.07 -21.35 -5.50
C SER A 268 -30.21 -22.22 -6.06
N PRO A 269 -29.99 -23.22 -6.93
CA PRO A 269 -31.08 -24.05 -7.45
C PRO A 269 -31.81 -24.85 -6.36
N THR A 270 -31.06 -25.34 -5.37
CA THR A 270 -31.59 -26.07 -4.21
C THR A 270 -32.51 -25.18 -3.36
N ALA A 271 -32.11 -23.93 -3.08
CA ALA A 271 -32.94 -22.98 -2.34
C ALA A 271 -34.21 -22.56 -3.11
N VAL A 272 -34.10 -22.32 -4.42
CA VAL A 272 -35.28 -22.03 -5.27
C VAL A 272 -36.27 -23.20 -5.22
N THR A 273 -35.77 -24.44 -5.22
CA THR A 273 -36.62 -25.64 -5.09
C THR A 273 -37.27 -25.73 -3.72
N LEU A 274 -36.52 -25.57 -2.63
CA LEU A 274 -37.04 -25.60 -1.25
C LEU A 274 -38.14 -24.56 -1.03
N ILE A 275 -37.93 -23.32 -1.51
CA ILE A 275 -38.94 -22.26 -1.45
C ILE A 275 -40.16 -22.62 -2.30
N TYR A 276 -39.98 -23.13 -3.52
CA TYR A 276 -41.09 -23.57 -4.36
C TYR A 276 -41.93 -24.67 -3.67
N THR A 277 -41.30 -25.67 -3.05
CA THR A 277 -41.96 -26.75 -2.27
C THR A 277 -42.54 -26.31 -0.91
N SER A 278 -42.54 -25.00 -0.62
CA SER A 278 -43.27 -24.38 0.50
C SER A 278 -44.54 -23.63 0.08
N PHE A 279 -44.77 -23.41 -1.22
CA PHE A 279 -45.97 -22.76 -1.76
C PHE A 279 -46.75 -23.62 -2.77
N ALA A 280 -46.08 -24.53 -3.47
CA ALA A 280 -46.77 -25.56 -4.22
C ALA A 280 -47.33 -26.60 -3.24
N ASP A 281 -48.60 -26.98 -3.44
CA ASP A 281 -49.15 -28.20 -2.86
C ASP A 281 -48.33 -29.42 -3.30
N ASP A 282 -48.28 -30.47 -2.48
CA ASP A 282 -47.53 -31.68 -2.84
C ASP A 282 -48.11 -32.29 -4.12
N PRO A 283 -47.32 -32.41 -5.20
CA PRO A 283 -47.84 -32.82 -6.51
C PRO A 283 -48.29 -34.28 -6.46
N GLU A 284 -49.37 -34.59 -7.17
CA GLU A 284 -49.89 -35.97 -7.24
C GLU A 284 -48.78 -36.96 -7.63
N PRO A 285 -48.67 -38.11 -6.96
CA PRO A 285 -47.60 -39.07 -7.21
C PRO A 285 -47.66 -39.58 -8.66
N ASN A 286 -46.51 -39.57 -9.34
CA ASN A 286 -46.38 -39.86 -10.78
C ASN A 286 -46.99 -38.81 -11.73
N SER A 287 -47.34 -37.62 -11.24
CA SER A 287 -47.63 -36.47 -12.12
C SER A 287 -46.37 -35.97 -12.84
N SER A 288 -46.57 -35.27 -13.96
CA SER A 288 -45.47 -34.62 -14.70
C SER A 288 -44.67 -33.61 -13.85
N GLN A 289 -45.31 -32.99 -12.85
CA GLN A 289 -44.65 -32.08 -11.91
C GLN A 289 -43.80 -32.82 -10.88
N ASP A 290 -44.33 -33.90 -10.28
CA ASP A 290 -43.59 -34.81 -9.39
C ASP A 290 -42.35 -35.40 -10.08
N HIS A 291 -42.50 -35.87 -11.33
CA HIS A 291 -41.39 -36.35 -12.15
C HIS A 291 -40.34 -35.27 -12.45
N LEU A 292 -40.76 -34.02 -12.71
CA LEU A 292 -39.85 -32.90 -12.95
C LEU A 292 -39.08 -32.52 -11.67
N LEU A 293 -39.78 -32.37 -10.53
CA LEU A 293 -39.19 -32.04 -9.23
C LEU A 293 -38.18 -33.10 -8.78
N ARG A 294 -38.53 -34.39 -8.88
CA ARG A 294 -37.59 -35.50 -8.62
C ARG A 294 -36.41 -35.48 -9.60
N GLY A 295 -36.63 -35.14 -10.87
CA GLY A 295 -35.56 -34.99 -11.87
C GLY A 295 -34.56 -33.88 -11.50
N LEU A 296 -35.07 -32.69 -11.17
CA LEU A 296 -34.28 -31.53 -10.77
C LEU A 296 -33.54 -31.75 -9.45
N GLY A 297 -34.19 -32.33 -8.43
CA GLY A 297 -33.57 -32.64 -7.14
C GLY A 297 -32.34 -33.56 -7.26
N ASN A 298 -32.37 -34.53 -8.18
CA ASN A 298 -31.19 -35.35 -8.49
C ASN A 298 -30.02 -34.50 -9.04
N ILE A 299 -30.30 -33.56 -9.96
CA ILE A 299 -29.29 -32.66 -10.54
C ILE A 299 -28.73 -31.71 -9.47
N PHE A 300 -29.58 -31.14 -8.62
CA PHE A 300 -29.16 -30.18 -7.60
C PHE A 300 -28.35 -30.84 -6.48
N ASN A 301 -28.70 -32.05 -6.06
CA ASN A 301 -27.86 -32.85 -5.14
C ASN A 301 -26.48 -33.18 -5.75
N LEU A 302 -26.41 -33.46 -7.07
CA LEU A 302 -25.13 -33.62 -7.77
C LEU A 302 -24.32 -32.30 -7.78
N LEU A 303 -24.96 -31.14 -7.96
CA LEU A 303 -24.27 -29.84 -7.93
C LEU A 303 -23.67 -29.52 -6.55
N VAL A 304 -24.36 -29.84 -5.45
CA VAL A 304 -23.80 -29.69 -4.09
C VAL A 304 -22.64 -30.66 -3.86
N ALA A 305 -22.71 -31.89 -4.38
CA ALA A 305 -21.58 -32.83 -4.39
C ALA A 305 -20.36 -32.30 -5.16
N VAL A 306 -20.58 -31.69 -6.33
CA VAL A 306 -19.52 -31.07 -7.14
C VAL A 306 -18.87 -29.90 -6.38
N ASN A 307 -19.64 -29.07 -5.67
CA ASN A 307 -19.11 -28.00 -4.83
C ASN A 307 -18.17 -28.54 -3.74
N ALA A 308 -18.59 -29.57 -2.99
CA ALA A 308 -17.77 -30.21 -1.95
C ALA A 308 -16.51 -30.89 -2.51
N ALA A 309 -16.56 -31.44 -3.73
CA ALA A 309 -15.41 -32.06 -4.40
C ALA A 309 -14.42 -31.05 -5.00
N CYS A 310 -14.90 -29.92 -5.54
CA CYS A 310 -14.07 -28.96 -6.28
C CYS A 310 -13.20 -28.06 -5.39
N ASN A 311 -13.49 -27.94 -4.09
CA ASN A 311 -12.70 -27.11 -3.16
C ASN A 311 -11.20 -27.48 -3.16
N PHE A 312 -10.86 -28.77 -3.22
CA PHE A 312 -9.48 -29.26 -3.38
C PHE A 312 -8.79 -28.73 -4.66
N LEU A 313 -9.52 -28.69 -5.78
CA LEU A 313 -8.98 -28.24 -7.07
C LEU A 313 -8.64 -26.76 -7.05
N LEU A 314 -9.48 -25.94 -6.39
CA LEU A 314 -9.21 -24.52 -6.17
C LEU A 314 -7.91 -24.32 -5.36
N TYR A 315 -7.70 -25.07 -4.27
CA TYR A 315 -6.45 -24.99 -3.50
C TYR A 315 -5.22 -25.42 -4.31
N CYS A 316 -5.33 -26.47 -5.12
CA CYS A 316 -4.26 -26.95 -6.00
C CYS A 316 -3.91 -25.96 -7.13
N ALA A 317 -4.90 -25.34 -7.76
CA ALA A 317 -4.71 -24.39 -8.86
C ALA A 317 -4.13 -23.05 -8.36
N LEU A 318 -4.54 -22.59 -7.18
CA LEU A 318 -4.36 -21.18 -6.78
C LEU A 318 -3.34 -20.97 -5.64
N SER A 319 -2.99 -22.02 -4.87
CA SER A 319 -2.06 -21.89 -3.72
C SER A 319 -0.69 -22.54 -3.96
N ASP A 320 0.30 -21.72 -4.30
CA ASP A 320 1.71 -22.16 -4.44
C ASP A 320 2.30 -22.71 -3.13
N LYS A 321 1.84 -22.24 -1.96
CA LYS A 321 2.25 -22.79 -0.65
C LYS A 321 1.67 -24.18 -0.40
N TYR A 322 0.42 -24.41 -0.82
CA TYR A 322 -0.21 -25.73 -0.80
C TYR A 322 0.53 -26.69 -1.72
N ARG A 323 0.71 -26.34 -3.01
CA ARG A 323 1.42 -27.18 -4.00
C ARG A 323 2.80 -27.64 -3.53
N ARG A 324 3.62 -26.72 -2.98
CA ARG A 324 4.94 -27.06 -2.43
C ARG A 324 4.83 -28.03 -1.24
N THR A 325 3.86 -27.84 -0.35
CA THR A 325 3.66 -28.69 0.84
C THR A 325 3.12 -30.08 0.46
N PHE A 326 2.17 -30.16 -0.47
CA PHE A 326 1.69 -31.40 -1.07
C PHE A 326 2.84 -32.19 -1.68
N ALA A 327 3.61 -31.58 -2.58
CA ALA A 327 4.71 -32.23 -3.26
C ALA A 327 5.86 -32.65 -2.30
N MET A 328 6.10 -31.94 -1.19
CA MET A 328 7.04 -32.38 -0.13
C MET A 328 6.47 -33.50 0.75
N THR A 329 5.15 -33.66 0.80
CA THR A 329 4.47 -34.67 1.62
C THR A 329 4.35 -36.01 0.90
N PHE A 330 4.17 -35.98 -0.43
CA PHE A 330 3.85 -37.17 -1.23
C PHE A 330 4.89 -37.55 -2.31
N LEU A 331 5.84 -36.68 -2.69
CA LEU A 331 6.88 -37.05 -3.68
C LEU A 331 8.23 -37.41 -3.01
N PRO A 332 8.96 -38.41 -3.54
CA PRO A 332 10.23 -38.85 -2.95
C PRO A 332 11.35 -37.80 -3.04
N ARG A 333 12.20 -37.75 -1.99
CA ARG A 333 13.23 -36.71 -1.77
C ARG A 333 14.21 -36.50 -2.94
N ARG A 334 14.47 -37.51 -3.78
CA ARG A 334 15.40 -37.40 -4.92
C ARG A 334 14.97 -36.33 -5.94
N CYS A 335 13.68 -36.01 -6.06
CA CYS A 335 13.19 -34.98 -6.98
C CYS A 335 13.44 -33.54 -6.49
N TRP A 336 13.78 -33.35 -5.21
CA TRP A 336 13.87 -32.03 -4.57
C TRP A 336 15.29 -31.43 -4.57
N ALA A 337 16.32 -32.27 -4.39
CA ALA A 337 17.70 -31.82 -4.22
C ALA A 337 18.27 -31.00 -5.41
N ARG A 338 17.66 -31.11 -6.60
CA ARG A 338 18.09 -30.39 -7.82
C ARG A 338 17.43 -29.01 -8.00
N ARG A 339 16.53 -28.59 -7.09
CA ARG A 339 15.77 -27.33 -7.21
C ARG A 339 16.16 -26.28 -6.17
N ASP A 340 16.50 -26.67 -4.94
CA ASP A 340 16.91 -25.70 -3.89
C ASP A 340 18.24 -25.00 -4.20
N LEU A 341 19.20 -25.68 -4.85
CA LEU A 341 20.52 -25.12 -5.22
C LEU A 341 20.47 -23.92 -6.21
N ARG A 342 19.32 -23.58 -6.80
CA ARG A 342 19.16 -22.36 -7.62
C ARG A 342 18.60 -21.15 -6.86
N ASN A 343 18.13 -21.33 -5.62
CA ASN A 343 17.46 -20.28 -4.85
C ASN A 343 18.30 -19.78 -3.66
N THR A 344 19.55 -20.23 -3.49
CA THR A 344 20.40 -19.90 -2.32
C THR A 344 21.50 -18.87 -2.62
N THR A 345 21.47 -18.20 -3.78
CA THR A 345 22.58 -17.37 -4.28
C THR A 345 22.28 -15.88 -4.41
N VAL A 346 21.11 -15.40 -3.98
CA VAL A 346 20.78 -13.96 -3.92
C VAL A 346 20.08 -13.63 -2.60
N MET A 347 20.87 -13.46 -1.53
CA MET A 347 20.58 -12.57 -0.40
C MET A 347 21.87 -12.39 0.43
N GLY A 348 22.59 -11.29 0.19
CA GLY A 348 23.46 -10.70 1.22
C GLY A 348 22.57 -9.92 2.20
N ALA A 349 22.65 -10.09 3.52
CA ALA A 349 23.81 -9.95 4.42
C ALA A 349 23.91 -8.55 5.05
N THR A 350 23.03 -8.28 6.01
CA THR A 350 23.35 -7.45 7.18
C THR A 350 23.21 -8.33 8.42
N SER A 351 24.13 -8.17 9.37
CA SER A 351 24.35 -9.14 10.45
C SER A 351 23.71 -8.74 11.78
N TYR A 352 23.05 -9.69 12.44
CA TYR A 352 23.09 -9.78 13.90
C TYR A 352 23.49 -11.21 14.29
N ILE A 353 24.27 -11.32 15.36
CA ILE A 353 24.98 -12.55 15.74
C ILE A 353 24.13 -13.34 16.74
N GLU A 354 23.83 -14.61 16.42
CA GLU A 354 23.63 -15.62 17.45
C GLU A 354 24.08 -17.01 16.93
N SER A 355 24.90 -17.70 17.73
CA SER A 355 25.64 -18.90 17.28
C SER A 355 24.87 -20.21 17.52
N PRO A 356 24.90 -21.18 16.58
CA PRO A 356 24.03 -22.37 16.64
C PRO A 356 24.57 -23.48 17.54
N ARG A 357 23.69 -24.14 18.30
CA ARG A 357 23.94 -25.50 18.82
C ARG A 357 23.11 -26.53 18.04
N ARG A 358 23.82 -27.52 17.47
CA ARG A 358 23.24 -28.74 16.91
C ARG A 358 22.55 -29.54 18.03
N PHE A 359 21.50 -30.30 17.70
CA PHE A 359 21.60 -31.75 17.87
C PHE A 359 20.67 -32.50 16.91
N SER A 360 21.24 -33.46 16.20
CA SER A 360 20.55 -34.46 15.40
C SER A 360 20.41 -35.75 16.20
N ARG A 361 19.35 -36.53 15.99
CA ARG A 361 19.49 -37.97 15.74
C ARG A 361 18.24 -38.62 15.13
N SER A 362 18.49 -39.71 14.42
CA SER A 362 17.52 -40.67 13.89
C SER A 362 17.08 -41.66 14.98
N ALA A 363 16.01 -42.42 14.70
CA ALA A 363 15.52 -43.49 15.57
C ALA A 363 16.16 -44.86 15.27
N SER A 364 15.83 -45.86 16.10
CA SER A 364 16.23 -47.29 16.04
C SER A 364 17.72 -47.55 16.35
N LEU A 365 18.12 -48.63 17.03
CA LEU A 365 17.50 -49.95 17.28
C LEU A 365 17.75 -50.46 18.72
N TYR A 366 16.98 -51.49 19.15
CA TYR A 366 17.29 -52.46 20.23
C TYR A 366 17.39 -51.92 21.69
N ARG A 367 17.07 -52.68 22.75
CA ARG A 367 16.37 -53.98 22.91
C ARG A 367 15.85 -54.15 24.37
N ASP A 368 14.71 -54.85 24.51
CA ASP A 368 14.12 -55.60 25.64
C ASP A 368 14.40 -55.28 27.15
N ASN A 369 13.36 -55.57 27.95
CA ASN A 369 13.33 -55.91 29.39
C ASN A 369 13.38 -54.80 30.48
N SER A 370 12.20 -54.62 31.10
CA SER A 370 11.93 -54.37 32.53
C SER A 370 12.28 -55.61 33.40
N PRO A 371 12.14 -55.64 34.76
CA PRO A 371 11.55 -54.70 35.75
C PRO A 371 12.63 -54.13 36.72
N THR A 372 12.43 -53.52 37.90
CA THR A 372 11.37 -53.37 38.94
C THR A 372 11.32 -51.90 39.45
N LYS A 373 10.20 -51.29 39.87
CA LYS A 373 9.32 -51.49 41.05
C LYS A 373 9.98 -51.17 42.41
N ALA A 374 9.44 -50.16 43.12
CA ALA A 374 9.58 -49.86 44.58
C ALA A 374 10.98 -49.38 45.08
N GLU A 375 11.18 -48.63 46.18
CA GLU A 375 10.29 -47.83 47.07
C GLU A 375 11.07 -46.86 48.01
N TYR A 376 10.34 -45.92 48.64
CA TYR A 376 10.53 -45.27 49.97
C TYR A 376 11.79 -44.46 50.43
N LEU A 377 11.47 -43.44 51.26
CA LEU A 377 12.14 -42.90 52.47
C LEU A 377 13.50 -42.14 52.45
N GLN A 378 13.39 -40.81 52.56
CA GLN A 378 13.80 -39.96 53.71
C GLN A 378 15.28 -39.79 54.21
N VAL A 379 15.78 -38.55 54.05
CA VAL A 379 16.55 -37.69 55.02
C VAL A 379 17.98 -38.24 55.44
N PRO A 380 18.80 -37.68 56.37
CA PRO A 380 20.01 -36.93 55.93
C PRO A 380 21.35 -37.09 56.73
N LEU A 381 22.32 -36.22 56.40
CA LEU A 381 23.42 -35.66 57.24
C LEU A 381 24.56 -36.57 57.74
N ASN A 382 25.79 -36.32 57.22
CA ASN A 382 27.00 -35.92 57.98
C ASN A 382 28.22 -35.77 57.03
N GLY A 383 29.25 -34.94 57.28
CA GLY A 383 29.38 -33.91 58.33
C GLY A 383 30.81 -33.34 58.49
N ARG A 384 30.94 -32.37 59.42
CA ARG A 384 32.15 -31.85 60.12
C ARG A 384 33.19 -30.91 59.45
N SER A 385 33.52 -29.87 60.24
CA SER A 385 34.78 -29.09 60.38
C SER A 385 35.36 -28.28 59.20
N GLY A 386 35.83 -27.03 59.40
CA GLY A 386 35.74 -26.17 60.60
C GLY A 386 36.61 -24.89 60.55
N ALA A 387 36.32 -23.96 61.46
CA ALA A 387 37.09 -22.74 61.82
C ALA A 387 37.24 -21.59 60.79
N GLY A 388 37.33 -20.37 61.32
CA GLY A 388 37.90 -19.15 60.71
C GLY A 388 38.87 -18.51 61.71
N PRO A 389 39.09 -17.16 61.78
CA PRO A 389 38.52 -16.06 60.98
C PRO A 389 39.58 -14.99 60.55
N THR A 390 39.13 -13.75 60.25
CA THR A 390 39.89 -12.46 60.13
C THR A 390 40.63 -12.12 58.81
N GLY A 391 40.80 -10.80 58.58
CA GLY A 391 41.64 -10.16 57.53
C GLY A 391 42.86 -9.42 58.15
N PRO A 392 43.46 -8.34 57.56
CA PRO A 392 42.90 -7.39 56.60
C PRO A 392 43.88 -6.93 55.46
N CYS A 393 43.65 -5.72 54.92
CA CYS A 393 44.29 -5.03 53.78
C CYS A 393 45.84 -4.88 53.78
N LEU A 394 46.49 -4.89 52.58
CA LEU A 394 47.16 -3.70 51.98
C LEU A 394 47.79 -3.91 50.57
N ARG A 395 48.24 -2.79 49.97
CA ARG A 395 48.59 -2.53 48.55
C ARG A 395 49.95 -3.08 48.03
N ARG A 396 50.00 -3.25 46.69
CA ARG A 396 50.87 -2.56 45.67
C ARG A 396 51.98 -3.34 44.93
N HIS A 397 52.19 -2.91 43.67
CA HIS A 397 53.41 -3.03 42.82
C HIS A 397 53.81 -4.45 42.37
N GLN A 398 54.48 -4.75 41.24
CA GLN A 398 54.83 -4.04 39.96
C GLN A 398 55.31 -5.12 38.93
N SER A 399 55.73 -4.91 37.66
CA SER A 399 55.93 -3.76 36.74
C SER A 399 55.98 -4.26 35.26
N ALA A 400 56.40 -3.38 34.32
CA ALA A 400 57.01 -3.69 33.01
C ALA A 400 56.07 -4.27 31.90
N TYR A 401 56.37 -4.29 30.57
CA TYR A 401 57.33 -3.63 29.64
C TYR A 401 56.84 -3.93 28.19
N ILE A 402 57.21 -3.26 27.08
CA ILE A 402 57.92 -2.00 26.76
C ILE A 402 57.31 -1.46 25.40
N PRO A 403 57.50 -0.20 24.96
CA PRO A 403 56.61 0.46 23.98
C PRO A 403 57.26 0.72 22.61
N ARG A 404 56.61 1.58 21.79
CA ARG A 404 57.34 2.48 20.87
C ARG A 404 56.70 3.87 20.79
N GLU A 405 57.57 4.87 20.65
CA GLU A 405 57.30 6.28 20.37
C GLU A 405 58.31 6.75 19.28
N ARG A 406 58.43 8.01 18.84
CA ARG A 406 57.72 9.29 19.09
C ARG A 406 57.93 10.18 17.86
N GLN A 407 57.11 11.21 17.63
CA GLN A 407 57.67 12.53 17.32
C GLN A 407 56.70 13.70 17.56
N GLN A 408 57.27 14.85 17.94
CA GLN A 408 56.68 16.18 18.01
C GLN A 408 57.62 17.13 17.27
N GLN A 409 57.13 18.31 16.86
CA GLN A 409 57.97 19.50 16.70
C GLN A 409 57.18 20.76 17.04
N GLN A 410 57.88 21.83 17.42
CA GLN A 410 57.33 23.13 17.86
C GLN A 410 58.02 24.28 17.10
N ALA A 411 57.26 25.31 16.73
CA ALA A 411 57.69 26.65 16.30
C ALA A 411 56.41 27.53 16.26
N SER A 412 56.18 28.53 17.13
CA SER A 412 56.82 29.85 17.32
C SER A 412 56.23 30.98 16.45
N SER A 413 55.84 32.07 17.10
CA SER A 413 55.40 33.37 16.53
C SER A 413 56.43 34.48 16.90
N PRO A 414 56.25 35.81 16.66
CA PRO A 414 55.17 36.59 16.02
C PRO A 414 55.69 37.68 15.00
N THR A 415 54.89 38.74 14.72
CA THR A 415 55.25 40.06 14.07
C THR A 415 55.53 40.08 12.55
N SER A 416 55.35 41.19 11.77
CA SER A 416 54.43 42.37 11.85
C SER A 416 54.43 43.23 10.55
N SER A 417 53.41 44.10 10.40
CA SER A 417 53.42 45.46 9.75
C SER A 417 53.57 45.67 8.21
N HIS A 418 52.97 46.79 7.73
CA HIS A 418 53.09 47.46 6.40
C HIS A 418 52.50 46.74 5.16
N GLU A 419 51.86 47.40 4.16
CA GLU A 419 51.23 48.74 4.06
C GLU A 419 50.40 48.87 2.74
N SER A 420 49.48 49.86 2.66
CA SER A 420 49.05 50.59 1.43
C SER A 420 48.43 49.80 0.22
N THR A 421 47.57 50.31 -0.67
CA THR A 421 47.00 51.66 -0.90
C THR A 421 45.61 51.59 -1.60
N SER A 422 44.94 52.73 -1.74
CA SER A 422 43.64 52.95 -2.39
C SER A 422 43.61 52.85 -3.94
N ILE A 423 42.43 52.60 -4.51
CA ILE A 423 41.78 53.32 -5.65
C ILE A 423 40.26 53.01 -5.56
N LEU A 424 39.36 53.97 -5.31
CA LEU A 424 38.75 55.00 -6.19
C LEU A 424 37.90 54.43 -7.34
N GLY A 425 36.57 54.65 -7.28
CA GLY A 425 35.62 54.09 -8.26
C GLY A 425 34.15 54.50 -8.04
N SER A 426 33.89 55.78 -7.77
CA SER A 426 32.54 56.31 -7.50
C SER A 426 31.69 56.51 -8.76
N LEU A 427 30.39 56.25 -8.70
CA LEU A 427 29.41 57.03 -9.47
C LEU A 427 28.00 57.02 -8.83
N ASN A 428 27.58 58.18 -8.32
CA ASN A 428 26.22 58.45 -7.85
C ASN A 428 25.31 58.91 -9.00
N ARG A 429 24.07 58.41 -9.04
CA ARG A 429 22.81 59.16 -9.28
C ARG A 429 21.63 58.20 -9.11
N ALA A 430 20.76 58.29 -8.10
CA ALA A 430 19.96 59.41 -7.59
C ALA A 430 18.71 59.72 -8.43
N ASN A 431 17.56 59.33 -7.87
CA ASN A 431 16.22 59.95 -7.85
C ASN A 431 15.72 60.75 -9.07
N VAL A 432 14.45 60.52 -9.46
CA VAL A 432 13.32 61.39 -9.02
C VAL A 432 11.95 60.79 -9.39
N PHE A 433 10.96 61.11 -8.55
CA PHE A 433 9.50 60.98 -8.69
C PHE A 433 8.90 61.06 -10.11
N VAL A 434 7.76 60.39 -10.33
CA VAL A 434 6.41 61.02 -10.27
C VAL A 434 5.32 59.93 -10.18
N SER A 435 4.14 60.29 -9.68
CA SER A 435 3.04 59.43 -9.26
C SER A 435 1.83 59.43 -10.21
N SER A 436 0.85 58.56 -9.90
CA SER A 436 -0.58 58.62 -10.32
C SER A 436 -0.93 58.18 -11.76
N SER A 437 -2.19 57.83 -12.09
CA SER A 437 -3.25 57.10 -11.34
C SER A 437 -4.47 56.82 -12.24
N ARG A 438 -5.18 55.72 -12.00
CA ARG A 438 -6.56 55.41 -12.51
C ARG A 438 -6.70 55.31 -14.05
N GLY A 439 -7.84 54.78 -14.51
CA GLY A 439 -8.26 54.84 -15.92
C GLY A 439 -8.89 53.55 -16.44
N SER A 440 -10.16 53.30 -16.13
CA SER A 440 -10.89 52.13 -16.64
C SER A 440 -11.55 52.41 -18.00
N SER A 441 -11.42 51.42 -18.90
CA SER A 441 -12.45 50.94 -19.87
C SER A 441 -12.97 51.84 -21.01
N GLU A 442 -13.16 51.15 -22.15
CA GLU A 442 -14.18 51.33 -23.21
C GLU A 442 -13.83 51.93 -24.60
N CYS A 443 -14.16 51.10 -25.60
CA CYS A 443 -14.86 51.40 -26.86
C CYS A 443 -14.18 52.05 -28.08
N LYS A 444 -13.91 51.18 -29.07
CA LYS A 444 -14.43 51.18 -30.47
C LYS A 444 -14.23 52.42 -31.37
N LEU A 445 -13.64 52.18 -32.55
CA LEU A 445 -14.29 52.29 -33.89
C LEU A 445 -13.34 51.81 -35.00
N GLY A 446 -13.84 51.33 -36.16
CA GLY A 446 -13.00 51.05 -37.35
C GLY A 446 -13.25 49.76 -38.16
N SER A 447 -14.50 49.49 -38.58
CA SER A 447 -14.87 48.48 -39.61
C SER A 447 -14.45 48.94 -41.03
N PRO A 448 -14.67 48.22 -42.17
CA PRO A 448 -15.54 47.03 -42.41
C PRO A 448 -15.03 45.97 -43.45
N MET A 449 -15.96 45.09 -43.88
CA MET A 449 -15.92 44.14 -45.03
C MET A 449 -15.05 42.87 -44.92
N ALA A 450 -15.38 41.74 -45.60
CA ALA A 450 -16.68 41.21 -46.03
C ALA A 450 -16.60 39.69 -46.38
N GLU A 451 -17.66 38.97 -46.02
CA GLU A 451 -18.22 37.69 -46.52
C GLU A 451 -17.43 36.65 -47.39
N SER A 452 -17.38 35.43 -46.83
CA SER A 452 -17.59 34.09 -47.42
C SER A 452 -16.87 33.59 -48.70
N SER A 453 -15.91 32.67 -48.46
CA SER A 453 -15.82 31.29 -49.00
C SER A 453 -16.12 30.96 -50.48
N SER A 454 -15.17 30.29 -51.14
CA SER A 454 -15.46 29.15 -52.05
C SER A 454 -14.18 28.35 -52.38
N LEU A 455 -14.34 27.12 -52.88
CA LEU A 455 -13.25 26.26 -53.38
C LEU A 455 -13.14 26.36 -54.91
N LEU A 456 -11.97 26.05 -55.48
CA LEU A 456 -11.87 25.26 -56.72
C LEU A 456 -10.46 24.66 -56.93
N PHE A 457 -10.28 23.92 -58.02
CA PHE A 457 -9.21 22.95 -58.28
C PHE A 457 -8.28 23.39 -59.45
N GLU A 458 -7.39 22.48 -59.90
CA GLU A 458 -6.61 22.50 -61.17
C GLU A 458 -5.26 23.24 -61.22
N LEU A 459 -4.24 22.81 -62.03
CA LEU A 459 -3.80 21.46 -62.46
C LEU A 459 -2.32 21.48 -62.97
N LYS A 460 -1.59 20.38 -62.73
CA LYS A 460 -0.40 19.82 -63.43
C LYS A 460 0.48 20.66 -64.42
N ASN A 461 1.79 20.72 -64.08
CA ASN A 461 2.97 20.38 -64.94
C ASN A 461 3.28 21.25 -66.20
N PRO A 462 4.45 21.12 -66.90
CA PRO A 462 5.52 20.11 -66.79
C PRO A 462 6.99 20.64 -66.72
N THR A 463 7.91 19.68 -66.88
CA THR A 463 9.38 19.68 -66.76
C THR A 463 10.21 20.46 -67.80
N GLY A 464 11.41 20.94 -67.39
CA GLY A 464 12.68 20.40 -67.94
C GLY A 464 13.64 21.30 -68.75
N THR A 465 14.93 20.94 -68.73
CA THR A 465 16.09 21.47 -69.53
C THR A 465 16.52 22.93 -69.23
N GLY A 466 17.75 23.41 -69.50
CA GLY A 466 18.98 22.82 -70.09
C GLY A 466 20.25 23.70 -69.79
N PRO A 467 21.49 23.36 -70.24
CA PRO A 467 22.73 23.87 -69.62
C PRO A 467 23.76 24.64 -70.50
N GLY A 468 24.65 25.43 -69.85
CA GLY A 468 26.00 25.85 -70.33
C GLY A 468 26.12 27.21 -71.06
N ALA A 469 27.32 27.76 -71.36
CA ALA A 469 28.69 27.59 -70.80
C ALA A 469 29.70 28.64 -71.37
N GLY A 470 30.77 29.00 -70.64
CA GLY A 470 31.98 29.72 -71.11
C GLY A 470 32.10 31.20 -70.67
N THR A 471 33.13 31.75 -69.97
CA THR A 471 34.64 31.76 -70.05
C THR A 471 35.22 32.85 -70.98
N PRO A 472 36.48 33.36 -70.82
CA PRO A 472 37.57 32.99 -69.86
C PRO A 472 38.35 34.16 -69.17
N ALA A 473 39.20 33.88 -68.15
CA ALA A 473 40.67 34.21 -68.09
C ALA A 473 41.33 34.18 -66.66
N LYS A 474 42.50 33.52 -66.56
CA LYS A 474 43.70 33.66 -65.65
C LYS A 474 43.52 34.25 -64.22
N LEU A 475 44.07 33.67 -63.12
CA LEU A 475 45.49 33.38 -62.79
C LEU A 475 45.65 32.37 -61.60
N LEU A 476 46.87 31.85 -61.36
CA LEU A 476 47.42 31.17 -60.13
C LEU A 476 46.63 29.97 -59.55
N CYS A 477 47.10 28.71 -59.51
CA CYS A 477 48.27 28.09 -58.82
C CYS A 477 48.19 28.06 -57.28
N TRP A 478 48.37 26.93 -56.56
CA TRP A 478 48.65 25.52 -56.95
C TRP A 478 47.98 24.50 -55.97
N LYS A 479 48.17 23.18 -56.16
CA LYS A 479 47.30 22.10 -55.63
C LYS A 479 47.58 21.60 -54.19
N MET A 480 46.51 21.18 -53.49
CA MET A 480 46.56 20.33 -52.29
C MET A 480 46.66 18.81 -52.62
N PRO A 481 47.22 17.98 -51.73
CA PRO A 481 47.11 16.51 -51.79
C PRO A 481 45.91 15.97 -50.98
N LYS A 482 45.33 14.84 -51.42
CA LYS A 482 44.39 14.00 -50.64
C LYS A 482 44.71 12.51 -50.83
N ARG A 483 44.51 11.74 -49.74
CA ARG A 483 44.27 10.28 -49.64
C ARG A 483 45.41 9.26 -49.87
N THR A 484 45.24 8.16 -49.10
CA THR A 484 45.61 6.74 -49.35
C THR A 484 47.07 6.28 -49.43
N LYS A 485 47.45 5.47 -48.43
CA LYS A 485 48.05 4.12 -48.57
C LYS A 485 47.21 3.17 -47.68
N LYS A 486 46.90 1.89 -47.97
CA LYS A 486 47.53 0.78 -48.72
C LYS A 486 48.70 0.05 -48.04
N ASP A 487 48.31 -1.07 -47.42
CA ASP A 487 48.80 -2.45 -47.60
C ASP A 487 50.26 -2.84 -47.21
N ASP A 488 50.32 -3.93 -46.43
CA ASP A 488 51.36 -4.95 -46.26
C ASP A 488 52.78 -4.69 -45.65
N LEU A 489 52.95 -5.33 -44.48
CA LEU A 489 54.07 -6.21 -44.05
C LEU A 489 55.46 -5.66 -43.63
N LEU A 490 55.89 -6.23 -42.48
CA LEU A 490 57.27 -6.51 -42.01
C LEU A 490 58.13 -5.44 -41.29
N ARG A 491 58.40 -5.74 -40.00
CA ARG A 491 59.65 -5.53 -39.20
C ARG A 491 60.00 -4.12 -38.68
N TRP A 492 60.86 -3.93 -37.66
CA TRP A 492 61.23 -4.74 -36.46
C TRP A 492 62.26 -3.98 -35.57
N VAL A 493 61.90 -3.60 -34.33
CA VAL A 493 62.80 -3.13 -33.23
C VAL A 493 62.06 -3.51 -31.91
N VAL A 494 62.48 -4.37 -30.97
CA VAL A 494 63.78 -4.68 -30.29
C VAL A 494 64.07 -3.67 -29.16
N ASN A 495 64.34 -4.02 -27.89
CA ASN A 495 64.68 -5.28 -27.19
C ASN A 495 63.95 -5.30 -25.80
N LEU A 496 63.81 -6.40 -25.03
CA LEU A 496 64.88 -7.18 -24.41
C LEU A 496 64.48 -8.66 -24.14
N SER A 497 65.36 -9.60 -24.55
CA SER A 497 65.69 -10.92 -23.94
C SER A 497 64.62 -11.82 -23.29
N GLY A 498 64.51 -13.13 -23.61
CA GLY A 498 65.19 -13.93 -24.65
C GLY A 498 65.35 -15.43 -24.30
N ARG A 499 65.51 -16.29 -25.35
CA ARG A 499 65.68 -17.78 -25.34
C ARG A 499 64.47 -18.58 -24.81
N ALA A 500 64.11 -19.79 -25.27
CA ALA A 500 64.36 -20.61 -26.47
C ALA A 500 63.24 -21.72 -26.49
N GLY A 501 62.99 -22.56 -27.50
CA GLY A 501 63.61 -22.85 -28.81
C GLY A 501 62.69 -23.81 -29.62
N MET A 502 63.20 -24.54 -30.63
CA MET A 502 62.42 -25.52 -31.43
C MET A 502 62.95 -26.96 -31.35
N ALA A 503 62.07 -27.96 -31.47
CA ALA A 503 62.37 -29.31 -31.96
C ALA A 503 61.13 -30.01 -32.58
N SER A 504 61.37 -31.03 -33.41
CA SER A 504 60.43 -31.64 -34.38
C SER A 504 59.48 -32.73 -33.84
N GLY A 505 58.33 -32.88 -34.52
CA GLY A 505 57.32 -33.91 -34.25
C GLY A 505 57.65 -35.37 -34.67
N MET A 506 56.64 -36.24 -34.55
CA MET A 506 56.68 -37.67 -34.90
C MET A 506 55.35 -38.17 -35.50
N LYS A 507 55.31 -39.41 -36.01
CA LYS A 507 54.24 -39.97 -36.87
C LYS A 507 53.42 -41.09 -36.19
N SER A 508 52.36 -41.54 -36.90
CA SER A 508 51.73 -42.88 -36.90
C SER A 508 50.60 -43.18 -35.88
N ARG A 509 49.74 -44.21 -36.05
CA ARG A 509 49.03 -44.77 -37.25
C ARG A 509 47.89 -45.71 -36.76
N ILE A 510 46.81 -45.81 -37.55
CA ILE A 510 45.58 -46.66 -37.42
C ILE A 510 45.80 -48.09 -36.87
N PRO A 511 44.83 -48.68 -36.12
CA PRO A 511 43.73 -49.48 -36.73
C PRO A 511 42.34 -49.19 -36.07
N ARG A 512 41.14 -49.38 -36.67
CA ARG A 512 40.42 -50.58 -37.18
C ARG A 512 40.40 -51.77 -36.19
N GLY A 513 39.29 -52.45 -35.86
CA GLY A 513 37.87 -52.30 -36.23
C GLY A 513 37.27 -53.61 -36.77
N GLN A 514 36.28 -54.22 -36.09
CA GLN A 514 35.59 -55.45 -36.53
C GLN A 514 34.14 -55.55 -35.98
N GLN A 515 33.34 -56.47 -36.53
CA GLN A 515 31.87 -56.53 -36.39
C GLN A 515 31.38 -57.85 -35.78
N ALA A 516 30.19 -57.84 -35.15
CA ALA A 516 29.33 -59.02 -35.01
C ALA A 516 27.85 -58.62 -34.85
N THR A 517 26.96 -59.37 -35.50
CA THR A 517 25.48 -59.43 -35.36
C THR A 517 25.12 -60.93 -35.18
N PRO A 518 23.91 -61.39 -34.77
CA PRO A 518 22.58 -60.91 -35.19
C PRO A 518 21.38 -61.14 -34.21
N LYS A 519 20.16 -61.02 -34.77
CA LYS A 519 18.82 -61.48 -34.28
C LYS A 519 18.10 -60.66 -33.20
N GLY A 520 16.81 -60.45 -33.43
CA GLY A 520 15.82 -59.97 -32.44
C GLY A 520 14.94 -61.12 -31.91
N PRO A 521 13.89 -60.80 -31.12
CA PRO A 521 12.58 -60.66 -31.78
C PRO A 521 11.76 -59.41 -31.34
N SER A 522 10.51 -59.37 -31.78
CA SER A 522 9.55 -58.25 -31.75
C SER A 522 8.99 -57.84 -30.38
N GLY A 523 8.77 -56.53 -30.20
CA GLY A 523 7.90 -55.96 -29.15
C GLY A 523 7.78 -54.44 -29.28
N ARG A 524 6.57 -53.90 -29.46
CA ARG A 524 6.36 -52.44 -29.64
C ARG A 524 6.49 -51.68 -28.32
N LEU A 525 7.41 -50.73 -28.25
CA LEU A 525 7.34 -49.56 -27.36
C LEU A 525 8.18 -48.41 -27.94
N GLY A 526 7.58 -47.23 -28.10
CA GLY A 526 8.20 -46.09 -28.81
C GLY A 526 9.31 -45.43 -28.00
N LYS A 527 10.53 -45.36 -28.57
CA LYS A 527 11.63 -44.59 -28.00
C LYS A 527 11.51 -43.12 -28.39
N LEU A 528 11.30 -42.25 -27.41
CA LEU A 528 11.55 -40.81 -27.56
C LEU A 528 13.07 -40.57 -27.69
N ASN A 529 13.48 -39.86 -28.74
CA ASN A 529 14.87 -39.45 -28.91
C ASN A 529 15.25 -38.32 -27.94
N PRO A 530 16.46 -38.33 -27.36
CA PRO A 530 16.92 -37.27 -26.47
C PRO A 530 17.38 -36.04 -27.26
N ILE A 531 16.45 -35.13 -27.58
CA ILE A 531 16.77 -33.86 -28.27
C ILE A 531 17.34 -32.86 -27.26
N PHE A 532 18.63 -32.99 -26.96
CA PHE A 532 19.48 -31.88 -26.52
C PHE A 532 20.21 -31.29 -27.74
N GLN A 533 19.44 -30.79 -28.71
CA GLN A 533 20.01 -29.89 -29.70
C GLN A 533 20.22 -28.50 -29.08
N LYS A 534 21.31 -27.85 -29.48
CA LYS A 534 21.71 -26.53 -28.98
C LYS A 534 21.06 -25.47 -29.88
N HIS A 535 19.76 -25.25 -29.70
CA HIS A 535 18.96 -24.33 -30.54
C HIS A 535 19.63 -22.96 -30.65
N THR A 536 19.94 -22.55 -31.89
CA THR A 536 20.54 -21.26 -32.22
C THR A 536 19.45 -20.20 -32.23
N SER A 537 19.36 -19.44 -31.13
CA SER A 537 18.25 -18.55 -30.75
C SER A 537 18.06 -17.28 -31.59
N ALA A 538 18.50 -17.27 -32.86
CA ALA A 538 18.35 -16.15 -33.78
C ALA A 538 17.14 -16.29 -34.71
N MET A 539 16.75 -17.52 -35.06
CA MET A 539 15.75 -17.77 -36.11
C MET A 539 14.32 -17.87 -35.57
N GLU A 540 14.14 -18.56 -34.44
CA GLU A 540 12.84 -18.73 -33.77
C GLU A 540 12.28 -17.42 -33.17
N ALA A 541 13.13 -16.41 -32.94
CA ALA A 541 12.71 -15.09 -32.42
C ALA A 541 11.89 -14.24 -33.41
N SER A 542 11.74 -14.69 -34.66
CA SER A 542 11.03 -13.97 -35.73
C SER A 542 9.51 -14.17 -35.75
N GLN A 543 8.99 -15.21 -35.09
CA GLN A 543 7.58 -15.61 -35.21
C GLN A 543 6.82 -15.48 -33.88
N LEU A 544 5.80 -14.62 -33.88
CA LEU A 544 4.77 -14.61 -32.84
C LEU A 544 3.96 -15.91 -32.91
N SER A 545 3.57 -16.48 -31.77
CA SER A 545 2.70 -17.65 -31.79
C SER A 545 1.26 -17.26 -32.19
N PRO A 546 0.53 -18.10 -32.94
CA PRO A 546 -0.84 -17.77 -33.40
C PRO A 546 -1.82 -17.44 -32.26
N LEU A 547 -1.62 -18.01 -31.07
CA LEU A 547 -2.42 -17.70 -29.88
C LEU A 547 -2.21 -16.26 -29.39
N ILE A 548 -0.97 -15.75 -29.44
CA ILE A 548 -0.66 -14.36 -29.10
C ILE A 548 -1.24 -13.41 -30.15
N VAL A 549 -1.15 -13.77 -31.44
CA VAL A 549 -1.76 -13.01 -32.55
C VAL A 549 -3.28 -12.91 -32.38
N LYS A 550 -3.97 -14.04 -32.15
CA LYS A 550 -5.42 -14.07 -31.92
C LYS A 550 -5.84 -13.30 -30.66
N GLN A 551 -5.04 -13.34 -29.59
CA GLN A 551 -5.29 -12.57 -28.37
C GLN A 551 -5.10 -11.05 -28.57
N ALA A 552 -4.06 -10.65 -29.33
CA ALA A 552 -3.83 -9.25 -29.67
C ALA A 552 -4.98 -8.68 -30.51
N ARG A 553 -5.33 -9.35 -31.62
CA ARG A 553 -6.48 -8.99 -32.48
C ARG A 553 -7.81 -8.94 -31.74
N LYS A 554 -8.05 -9.80 -30.75
CA LYS A 554 -9.29 -9.78 -29.94
C LYS A 554 -9.33 -8.66 -28.88
N SER A 555 -8.23 -7.93 -28.64
CA SER A 555 -8.17 -6.96 -27.53
C SER A 555 -7.58 -5.60 -27.89
N GLY A 556 -6.96 -5.46 -29.06
CA GLY A 556 -6.18 -4.29 -29.46
C GLY A 556 -4.88 -4.13 -28.67
N LYS A 557 -4.44 -5.14 -27.89
CA LYS A 557 -3.34 -5.00 -26.92
C LYS A 557 -2.33 -6.14 -27.02
N LEU A 558 -1.06 -5.79 -27.16
CA LEU A 558 0.05 -6.74 -27.17
C LEU A 558 1.06 -6.43 -26.07
N ASN A 559 1.49 -7.47 -25.35
CA ASN A 559 2.55 -7.37 -24.35
C ASN A 559 3.64 -8.43 -24.61
N LEU A 560 4.81 -7.98 -25.04
CA LEU A 560 6.04 -8.76 -25.19
C LEU A 560 7.12 -8.26 -24.21
N SER A 561 6.72 -7.73 -23.05
CA SER A 561 7.68 -7.28 -22.04
C SER A 561 8.43 -8.44 -21.39
N GLY A 562 9.70 -8.21 -21.01
CA GLY A 562 10.51 -9.21 -20.31
C GLY A 562 10.84 -10.46 -21.14
N LYS A 563 10.90 -10.34 -22.48
CA LYS A 563 11.12 -11.46 -23.41
C LYS A 563 12.56 -11.59 -23.90
N SER A 564 13.46 -10.69 -23.48
CA SER A 564 14.85 -10.61 -23.93
C SER A 564 15.01 -10.43 -25.46
N LEU A 565 14.05 -9.75 -26.10
CA LEU A 565 14.08 -9.47 -27.54
C LEU A 565 15.19 -8.47 -27.89
N THR A 566 15.98 -8.75 -28.93
CA THR A 566 17.00 -7.83 -29.48
C THR A 566 16.46 -6.92 -30.57
N THR A 567 15.34 -7.30 -31.17
CA THR A 567 14.62 -6.62 -32.25
C THR A 567 13.12 -6.88 -32.08
N VAL A 568 12.26 -5.96 -32.54
CA VAL A 568 10.81 -6.24 -32.61
C VAL A 568 10.54 -7.22 -33.76
N PRO A 569 9.75 -8.29 -33.57
CA PRO A 569 9.34 -9.15 -34.68
C PRO A 569 8.44 -8.37 -35.65
N GLU A 570 8.76 -8.37 -36.95
CA GLU A 570 8.03 -7.58 -37.96
C GLU A 570 6.52 -7.82 -37.96
N ARG A 571 6.09 -9.04 -37.62
CA ARG A 571 4.67 -9.43 -37.51
C ARG A 571 3.88 -8.66 -36.44
N VAL A 572 4.55 -7.97 -35.51
CA VAL A 572 3.92 -7.01 -34.59
C VAL A 572 3.30 -5.84 -35.36
N TRP A 573 4.01 -5.31 -36.36
CA TRP A 573 3.59 -4.12 -37.10
C TRP A 573 2.49 -4.40 -38.12
N THR A 574 2.42 -5.64 -38.62
CA THR A 574 1.44 -6.09 -39.62
C THR A 574 0.29 -6.89 -38.99
N LEU A 575 0.09 -6.81 -37.67
CA LEU A 575 -0.89 -7.62 -36.90
C LEU A 575 -2.32 -7.57 -37.46
N ASP A 576 -2.74 -6.39 -37.92
CA ASP A 576 -4.08 -6.12 -38.44
C ASP A 576 -4.27 -6.64 -39.89
N SER A 577 -3.21 -7.15 -40.53
CA SER A 577 -3.27 -7.85 -41.82
C SER A 577 -3.21 -9.37 -41.66
N LEU A 578 -3.77 -10.10 -42.63
CA LEU A 578 -3.70 -11.56 -42.71
C LEU A 578 -2.43 -12.00 -43.49
N ASP A 579 -1.74 -13.04 -43.01
CA ASP A 579 -0.67 -13.68 -43.79
C ASP A 579 -1.25 -14.55 -44.91
N GLU A 580 -0.48 -14.83 -45.97
CA GLU A 580 -0.89 -15.79 -47.02
C GLU A 580 -1.30 -17.17 -46.47
N LEU A 581 -0.67 -17.60 -45.38
CA LEU A 581 -1.00 -18.88 -44.71
C LEU A 581 -2.33 -18.81 -43.96
N GLU A 582 -2.68 -17.65 -43.39
CA GLU A 582 -4.00 -17.44 -42.80
C GLU A 582 -5.07 -17.42 -43.90
N ILE A 583 -4.82 -16.71 -45.01
CA ILE A 583 -5.71 -16.66 -46.18
C ILE A 583 -5.96 -18.07 -46.74
N LYS A 584 -4.91 -18.85 -47.02
CA LYS A 584 -5.04 -20.24 -47.49
C LYS A 584 -5.75 -21.17 -46.49
N SER A 585 -5.64 -20.89 -45.18
CA SER A 585 -6.39 -21.64 -44.15
C SER A 585 -7.88 -21.27 -44.10
N LEU A 586 -8.23 -20.03 -44.46
CA LEU A 586 -9.62 -19.59 -44.62
C LEU A 586 -10.24 -20.13 -45.91
N GLU A 587 -9.47 -20.14 -47.01
CA GLU A 587 -9.88 -20.76 -48.29
C GLU A 587 -10.21 -22.25 -48.11
N MET A 588 -9.34 -23.03 -47.45
CA MET A 588 -9.63 -24.45 -47.15
C MET A 588 -10.80 -24.66 -46.18
N ARG A 589 -11.04 -23.71 -45.25
CA ARG A 589 -12.21 -23.76 -44.35
C ARG A 589 -13.53 -23.37 -45.03
N LEU A 590 -13.49 -22.75 -46.22
CA LEU A 590 -14.68 -22.44 -47.01
C LEU A 590 -15.15 -23.61 -47.89
N SER A 591 -14.30 -24.62 -48.13
CA SER A 591 -14.66 -25.82 -48.89
C SER A 591 -15.30 -26.94 -48.06
N ASP A 592 -15.04 -27.02 -46.75
CA ASP A 592 -15.62 -28.03 -45.85
C ASP A 592 -16.75 -27.45 -45.00
N SER A 593 -17.95 -28.03 -45.10
CA SER A 593 -19.15 -27.56 -44.39
C SER A 593 -19.20 -27.99 -42.91
N ALA A 594 -18.15 -27.66 -42.14
CA ALA A 594 -18.01 -27.99 -40.73
C ALA A 594 -18.65 -26.93 -39.81
N ARG A 595 -19.57 -27.36 -38.94
CA ARG A 595 -20.23 -26.50 -37.95
C ARG A 595 -19.41 -26.39 -36.66
N ASP A 596 -18.61 -25.34 -36.52
CA ASP A 596 -17.98 -24.93 -35.26
C ASP A 596 -18.34 -23.46 -34.95
N GLU A 597 -19.39 -23.24 -34.15
CA GLU A 597 -19.97 -21.90 -33.95
C GLU A 597 -19.14 -20.98 -33.02
N GLU A 598 -18.14 -21.48 -32.29
CA GLU A 598 -17.29 -20.67 -31.37
C GLU A 598 -16.08 -20.00 -32.05
N ASP A 599 -15.65 -20.43 -33.24
CA ASP A 599 -14.53 -19.81 -33.97
C ASP A 599 -14.99 -18.65 -34.89
N SER A 600 -16.31 -18.45 -34.96
CA SER A 600 -17.00 -17.62 -35.96
C SER A 600 -17.07 -16.13 -35.60
N LYS A 601 -15.96 -15.41 -35.81
CA LYS A 601 -15.90 -13.97 -36.18
C LYS A 601 -14.43 -13.54 -36.42
N TRP A 602 -13.76 -14.11 -37.43
CA TRP A 602 -12.35 -13.77 -37.70
C TRP A 602 -12.14 -12.32 -38.16
N TRP A 603 -13.19 -11.68 -38.68
CA TRP A 603 -13.22 -10.28 -39.10
C TRP A 603 -13.37 -9.29 -37.94
N ASP A 604 -13.83 -9.72 -36.77
CA ASP A 604 -14.12 -8.87 -35.60
C ASP A 604 -12.85 -8.71 -34.76
N HIS A 605 -11.92 -7.91 -35.28
CA HIS A 605 -10.63 -7.63 -34.67
C HIS A 605 -10.49 -6.14 -34.32
N GLU A 606 -10.05 -5.89 -33.08
CA GLU A 606 -9.64 -4.59 -32.60
C GLU A 606 -8.20 -4.31 -33.08
N PRO A 607 -7.94 -3.18 -33.77
CA PRO A 607 -6.61 -2.85 -34.25
C PRO A 607 -5.65 -2.58 -33.08
N LEU A 608 -4.34 -2.69 -33.32
CA LEU A 608 -3.35 -2.58 -32.24
C LEU A 608 -3.28 -1.15 -31.66
N THR A 609 -3.91 -0.94 -30.51
CA THR A 609 -4.01 0.36 -29.79
C THR A 609 -3.06 0.49 -28.61
N ASN A 610 -2.63 -0.60 -27.96
CA ASN A 610 -1.60 -0.56 -26.91
C ASN A 610 -0.50 -1.62 -27.17
N LEU A 611 0.76 -1.19 -27.25
CA LEU A 611 1.92 -2.06 -27.40
C LEU A 611 2.92 -1.87 -26.25
N ASP A 612 3.18 -2.95 -25.50
CA ASP A 612 4.21 -3.02 -24.47
C ASP A 612 5.32 -4.00 -24.87
N ILE A 613 6.50 -3.45 -25.14
CA ILE A 613 7.73 -4.16 -25.51
C ILE A 613 8.90 -3.76 -24.60
N SER A 614 8.58 -3.33 -23.39
CA SER A 614 9.53 -2.91 -22.35
C SER A 614 10.35 -4.05 -21.75
N ASN A 615 11.43 -3.73 -21.03
CA ASN A 615 12.28 -4.71 -20.33
C ASN A 615 12.82 -5.78 -21.30
N ASN A 616 13.39 -5.33 -22.41
CA ASN A 616 13.98 -6.15 -23.46
C ASN A 616 15.41 -5.62 -23.78
N CYS A 617 16.00 -6.08 -24.87
CA CYS A 617 17.34 -5.69 -25.33
C CYS A 617 17.28 -5.02 -26.72
N ILE A 618 16.16 -4.36 -27.04
CA ILE A 618 15.90 -3.80 -28.37
C ILE A 618 16.86 -2.63 -28.62
N THR A 619 17.58 -2.68 -29.73
CA THR A 619 18.62 -1.70 -30.11
C THR A 619 18.14 -0.65 -31.12
N SER A 620 17.17 -1.00 -31.96
CA SER A 620 16.49 -0.12 -32.91
C SER A 620 15.07 -0.60 -33.19
N LEU A 621 14.18 0.32 -33.59
CA LEU A 621 12.86 -0.02 -34.15
C LEU A 621 12.94 0.01 -35.68
N SER A 622 12.19 -0.85 -36.36
CA SER A 622 12.14 -0.89 -37.82
C SER A 622 11.16 0.15 -38.39
N PRO A 623 11.43 0.70 -39.60
CA PRO A 623 10.53 1.62 -40.32
C PRO A 623 9.09 1.10 -40.53
N SER A 624 8.89 -0.21 -40.42
CA SER A 624 7.59 -0.88 -40.43
C SER A 624 6.63 -0.41 -39.34
N ILE A 625 7.12 0.28 -38.29
CA ILE A 625 6.29 0.92 -37.25
C ILE A 625 5.13 1.76 -37.83
N LYS A 626 5.31 2.35 -39.02
CA LYS A 626 4.28 3.09 -39.77
C LYS A 626 2.96 2.35 -40.01
N TYR A 627 2.97 1.01 -40.05
CA TYR A 627 1.77 0.22 -40.30
C TYR A 627 0.86 0.15 -39.07
N ALA A 628 1.37 0.37 -37.86
CA ALA A 628 0.63 0.32 -36.60
C ALA A 628 -0.07 1.66 -36.25
N ALA A 629 -0.63 2.36 -37.24
CA ALA A 629 -1.17 3.72 -37.11
C ALA A 629 -2.37 3.87 -36.13
N ALA A 630 -2.92 2.77 -35.62
CA ALA A 630 -3.93 2.76 -34.55
C ALA A 630 -3.34 2.91 -33.13
N LEU A 631 -2.02 2.84 -32.95
CA LEU A 631 -1.38 2.89 -31.64
C LEU A 631 -1.69 4.19 -30.87
N THR A 632 -2.22 4.02 -29.67
CA THR A 632 -2.49 5.08 -28.69
C THR A 632 -1.51 5.07 -27.52
N THR A 633 -0.81 3.95 -27.29
CA THR A 633 0.19 3.80 -26.23
C THR A 633 1.32 2.89 -26.69
N LEU A 634 2.57 3.37 -26.56
CA LEU A 634 3.78 2.65 -26.91
C LEU A 634 4.77 2.67 -25.73
N MET A 635 5.00 1.51 -25.14
CA MET A 635 5.85 1.32 -23.96
C MET A 635 7.15 0.61 -24.36
N LEU A 636 8.24 1.38 -24.42
CA LEU A 636 9.58 0.99 -24.90
C LEU A 636 10.63 1.00 -23.78
N GLN A 637 10.24 1.26 -22.52
CA GLN A 637 11.17 1.48 -21.42
C GLN A 637 12.04 0.26 -21.07
N HIS A 638 13.23 0.50 -20.49
CA HIS A 638 14.24 -0.52 -20.21
C HIS A 638 14.60 -1.35 -21.45
N ASN A 639 15.24 -0.69 -22.43
CA ASN A 639 15.76 -1.29 -23.66
C ASN A 639 17.20 -0.78 -23.92
N SER A 640 17.66 -0.74 -25.17
CA SER A 640 18.96 -0.16 -25.56
C SER A 640 18.87 0.61 -26.87
N LEU A 641 17.73 1.28 -27.09
CA LEU A 641 17.51 2.16 -28.25
C LEU A 641 18.49 3.33 -28.23
N CYS A 642 19.23 3.53 -29.31
CA CYS A 642 20.13 4.68 -29.48
C CYS A 642 19.46 5.82 -30.26
N THR A 643 18.49 5.52 -31.12
CA THR A 643 17.67 6.46 -31.89
C THR A 643 16.27 5.89 -32.13
N LEU A 644 15.38 6.69 -32.70
CA LEU A 644 14.06 6.27 -33.22
C LEU A 644 14.00 6.45 -34.75
N PRO A 645 13.16 5.69 -35.47
CA PRO A 645 12.91 5.89 -36.90
C PRO A 645 12.01 7.11 -37.14
N ASN A 646 12.27 7.87 -38.20
CA ASN A 646 11.46 9.05 -38.58
C ASN A 646 9.99 8.66 -38.87
N GLU A 647 9.76 7.43 -39.32
CA GLU A 647 8.44 6.84 -39.56
C GLU A 647 7.52 6.80 -38.34
N ILE A 648 8.03 7.02 -37.12
CA ILE A 648 7.20 7.16 -35.91
C ILE A 648 6.12 8.24 -36.06
N VAL A 649 6.35 9.26 -36.91
CA VAL A 649 5.37 10.32 -37.24
C VAL A 649 4.03 9.80 -37.75
N GLN A 650 3.99 8.58 -38.30
CA GLN A 650 2.75 7.96 -38.80
C GLN A 650 1.82 7.48 -37.68
N LEU A 651 2.30 7.43 -36.43
CA LEU A 651 1.51 7.09 -35.24
C LEU A 651 0.66 8.29 -34.74
N GLN A 652 -0.09 8.94 -35.62
CA GLN A 652 -0.80 10.19 -35.35
C GLN A 652 -1.80 10.13 -34.17
N ARG A 653 -2.25 8.94 -33.76
CA ARG A 653 -3.14 8.70 -32.62
C ARG A 653 -2.42 8.46 -31.28
N LEU A 654 -1.09 8.49 -31.26
CA LEU A 654 -0.27 8.13 -30.10
C LEU A 654 -0.41 9.17 -28.99
N LYS A 655 -0.90 8.75 -27.82
CA LYS A 655 -1.16 9.60 -26.65
C LYS A 655 -0.14 9.42 -25.54
N ILE A 656 0.50 8.25 -25.47
CA ILE A 656 1.51 7.91 -24.47
C ILE A 656 2.70 7.25 -25.17
N LEU A 657 3.87 7.87 -25.06
CA LEU A 657 5.15 7.35 -25.54
C LEU A 657 6.12 7.30 -24.36
N ASN A 658 6.47 6.09 -23.92
CA ASN A 658 7.44 5.88 -22.84
C ASN A 658 8.73 5.24 -23.37
N LEU A 659 9.83 6.00 -23.31
CA LEU A 659 11.17 5.64 -23.78
C LEU A 659 12.18 5.53 -22.63
N ASN A 660 11.72 5.53 -21.37
CA ASN A 660 12.58 5.70 -20.21
C ASN A 660 13.58 4.52 -19.99
N HIS A 661 14.79 4.78 -19.51
CA HIS A 661 15.91 3.80 -19.52
C HIS A 661 16.20 3.24 -20.92
N ASN A 662 16.71 4.08 -21.80
CA ASN A 662 17.30 3.71 -23.09
C ASN A 662 18.68 4.38 -23.23
N LYS A 663 19.16 4.59 -24.46
CA LYS A 663 20.44 5.24 -24.79
C LYS A 663 20.26 6.32 -25.85
N LEU A 664 19.07 6.93 -25.92
CA LEU A 664 18.76 7.96 -26.89
C LEU A 664 19.67 9.16 -26.68
N THR A 665 20.36 9.60 -27.73
CA THR A 665 21.18 10.82 -27.74
C THR A 665 20.47 12.03 -28.35
N ASP A 666 19.46 11.77 -29.19
CA ASP A 666 18.65 12.77 -29.89
C ASP A 666 17.26 12.16 -30.24
N LEU A 667 16.31 13.01 -30.64
CA LEU A 667 14.97 12.63 -31.10
C LEU A 667 14.74 13.10 -32.56
N PRO A 668 14.35 12.22 -33.48
CA PRO A 668 14.09 12.61 -34.86
C PRO A 668 12.86 13.53 -34.94
N GLU A 669 12.86 14.44 -35.92
CA GLU A 669 11.79 15.41 -36.18
C GLU A 669 10.38 14.78 -36.19
N GLY A 670 10.27 13.53 -36.64
CA GLY A 670 9.02 12.77 -36.67
C GLY A 670 8.36 12.53 -35.30
N VAL A 671 9.08 12.68 -34.18
CA VAL A 671 8.48 12.64 -32.82
C VAL A 671 7.64 13.90 -32.56
N PHE A 672 8.08 15.07 -33.03
CA PHE A 672 7.40 16.34 -32.81
C PHE A 672 6.12 16.50 -33.65
N GLY A 673 5.99 15.71 -34.72
CA GLY A 673 4.76 15.60 -35.52
C GLY A 673 3.62 14.81 -34.86
N LEU A 674 3.78 14.30 -33.62
CA LEU A 674 2.78 13.50 -32.91
C LEU A 674 1.74 14.36 -32.18
N LYS A 675 0.85 15.01 -32.95
CA LYS A 675 -0.05 16.06 -32.43
C LYS A 675 -1.10 15.63 -31.38
N GLU A 676 -1.43 14.34 -31.25
CA GLU A 676 -2.28 13.82 -30.16
C GLU A 676 -1.49 13.42 -28.87
N LEU A 677 -0.16 13.59 -28.84
CA LEU A 677 0.66 13.11 -27.72
C LEU A 677 0.42 13.90 -26.43
N ARG A 678 0.06 13.17 -25.36
CA ARG A 678 -0.26 13.72 -24.03
C ARG A 678 0.81 13.41 -22.99
N GLN A 679 1.53 12.31 -23.14
CA GLN A 679 2.56 11.89 -22.18
C GLN A 679 3.80 11.40 -22.92
N LEU A 680 4.91 12.10 -22.71
CA LEU A 680 6.22 11.77 -23.25
C LEU A 680 7.20 11.58 -22.09
N ASN A 681 7.74 10.37 -21.97
CA ASN A 681 8.75 10.08 -20.96
C ASN A 681 10.06 9.63 -21.65
N LEU A 682 11.11 10.39 -21.38
CA LEU A 682 12.45 10.28 -21.94
C LEU A 682 13.52 10.06 -20.86
N SER A 683 13.12 9.81 -19.60
CA SER A 683 14.08 9.82 -18.49
C SER A 683 15.04 8.63 -18.50
N PHE A 684 16.25 8.83 -17.96
CA PHE A 684 17.37 7.89 -18.05
C PHE A 684 17.73 7.57 -19.52
N ASN A 685 18.12 8.61 -20.26
CA ASN A 685 18.71 8.51 -21.60
C ASN A 685 20.03 9.31 -21.63
N HIS A 686 20.50 9.69 -22.82
CA HIS A 686 21.75 10.44 -23.02
C HIS A 686 21.51 11.69 -23.90
N LEU A 687 20.31 12.30 -23.80
CA LEU A 687 19.99 13.53 -24.52
C LEU A 687 20.87 14.67 -23.99
N GLU A 688 21.64 15.30 -24.87
CA GLU A 688 22.53 16.43 -24.56
C GLU A 688 21.85 17.78 -24.87
N ASP A 689 20.97 17.81 -25.88
CA ASP A 689 20.10 18.94 -26.23
C ASP A 689 18.63 18.49 -26.38
N LEU A 690 17.72 19.47 -26.47
CA LEU A 690 16.32 19.28 -26.83
C LEU A 690 15.94 20.29 -27.92
N SER A 691 15.42 19.83 -29.07
CA SER A 691 14.98 20.73 -30.14
C SER A 691 13.81 21.61 -29.71
N GLU A 692 13.80 22.87 -30.14
CA GLU A 692 12.68 23.81 -29.97
C GLU A 692 11.37 23.27 -30.54
N SER A 693 11.44 22.36 -31.52
CA SER A 693 10.30 21.59 -32.04
C SER A 693 9.58 20.76 -30.97
N ILE A 694 10.09 20.61 -29.74
CA ILE A 694 9.28 20.10 -28.62
C ILE A 694 7.96 20.89 -28.46
N GLY A 695 7.98 22.19 -28.75
CA GLY A 695 6.82 23.08 -28.70
C GLY A 695 5.68 22.72 -29.66
N ASP A 696 5.94 21.92 -30.71
CA ASP A 696 4.90 21.42 -31.63
C ASP A 696 3.91 20.44 -30.97
N LEU A 697 4.24 19.90 -29.78
CA LEU A 697 3.42 18.94 -29.05
C LEU A 697 2.34 19.62 -28.20
N ASN A 698 1.52 20.48 -28.80
CA ASN A 698 0.56 21.36 -28.12
C ASN A 698 -0.40 20.66 -27.13
N MET A 699 -0.61 19.34 -27.27
CA MET A 699 -1.49 18.52 -26.42
C MET A 699 -0.77 17.85 -25.23
N LEU A 700 0.53 18.08 -25.04
CA LEU A 700 1.34 17.39 -24.05
C LEU A 700 0.96 17.81 -22.62
N GLU A 701 0.43 16.87 -21.84
CA GLU A 701 0.03 17.03 -20.45
C GLU A 701 1.18 16.75 -19.47
N LYS A 702 2.12 15.88 -19.85
CA LYS A 702 3.25 15.44 -19.01
C LYS A 702 4.52 15.21 -19.82
N LEU A 703 5.64 15.76 -19.35
CA LEU A 703 6.97 15.60 -19.92
C LEU A 703 7.98 15.25 -18.82
N ASP A 704 8.71 14.15 -19.00
CA ASP A 704 9.79 13.72 -18.10
C ASP A 704 11.10 13.54 -18.90
N LEU A 705 12.06 14.43 -18.64
CA LEU A 705 13.39 14.54 -19.21
C LEU A 705 14.49 14.12 -18.20
N SER A 706 14.12 13.60 -17.03
CA SER A 706 15.04 13.39 -15.90
C SER A 706 16.19 12.42 -16.22
N HIS A 707 17.35 12.54 -15.57
CA HIS A 707 18.52 11.67 -15.80
C HIS A 707 18.94 11.64 -17.28
N ASN A 708 19.18 12.81 -17.86
CA ASN A 708 19.79 13.00 -19.18
C ASN A 708 21.09 13.84 -19.02
N ARG A 709 21.49 14.62 -20.03
CA ARG A 709 22.67 15.51 -20.01
C ARG A 709 22.32 16.92 -20.51
N LEU A 710 21.06 17.31 -20.44
CA LEU A 710 20.59 18.59 -20.99
C LEU A 710 21.31 19.75 -20.29
N THR A 711 21.98 20.61 -21.06
CA THR A 711 22.69 21.80 -20.53
C THR A 711 21.81 23.05 -20.47
N VAL A 712 20.75 23.12 -21.27
CA VAL A 712 19.76 24.20 -21.32
C VAL A 712 18.38 23.58 -21.55
N LEU A 713 17.33 24.18 -20.98
CA LEU A 713 15.95 23.83 -21.33
C LEU A 713 15.51 24.67 -22.55
N SER A 714 15.11 24.03 -23.65
CA SER A 714 14.76 24.72 -24.90
C SER A 714 13.60 25.73 -24.73
N PRO A 715 13.68 26.97 -25.27
CA PRO A 715 12.59 27.96 -25.22
C PRO A 715 11.24 27.43 -25.75
N GLY A 716 11.29 26.52 -26.73
CA GLY A 716 10.13 25.81 -27.27
C GLY A 716 9.24 25.11 -26.22
N ILE A 717 9.75 24.86 -25.01
CA ILE A 717 8.99 24.34 -23.87
C ILE A 717 7.75 25.20 -23.56
N GLY A 718 7.82 26.53 -23.75
CA GLY A 718 6.75 27.46 -23.38
C GLY A 718 5.47 27.35 -24.21
N PHE A 719 5.54 26.75 -25.40
CA PHE A 719 4.36 26.52 -26.25
C PHE A 719 3.49 25.34 -25.80
N LEU A 720 3.96 24.55 -24.84
CA LEU A 720 3.26 23.39 -24.26
C LEU A 720 2.13 23.82 -23.31
N THR A 721 1.16 24.58 -23.84
CA THR A 721 0.06 25.22 -23.09
C THR A 721 -0.87 24.28 -22.30
N HIS A 722 -0.79 22.97 -22.52
CA HIS A 722 -1.51 21.94 -21.75
C HIS A 722 -0.65 21.23 -20.69
N LEU A 723 0.64 21.57 -20.55
CA LEU A 723 1.57 20.85 -19.70
C LEU A 723 1.24 21.05 -18.22
N THR A 724 0.99 19.95 -17.52
CA THR A 724 0.63 19.92 -16.09
C THR A 724 1.76 19.41 -15.20
N HIS A 725 2.70 18.62 -15.74
CA HIS A 725 3.87 18.12 -15.01
C HIS A 725 5.10 18.21 -15.91
N LEU A 726 6.15 18.86 -15.43
CA LEU A 726 7.47 18.94 -16.09
C LEU A 726 8.55 18.47 -15.12
N MET A 727 9.22 17.38 -15.46
CA MET A 727 10.30 16.79 -14.66
C MET A 727 11.59 16.81 -15.50
N ALA A 728 12.64 17.45 -15.02
CA ALA A 728 13.94 17.55 -15.68
C ALA A 728 15.11 17.30 -14.71
N THR A 729 14.86 16.52 -13.65
CA THR A 729 15.83 16.27 -12.57
C THR A 729 17.08 15.54 -13.04
N HIS A 730 18.21 15.71 -12.37
CA HIS A 730 19.48 15.04 -12.73
C HIS A 730 19.89 15.27 -14.20
N ASN A 731 20.01 16.54 -14.58
CA ASN A 731 20.59 16.97 -15.85
C ASN A 731 21.80 17.89 -15.56
N GLN A 732 22.24 18.68 -16.53
CA GLN A 732 23.33 19.65 -16.40
C GLN A 732 22.82 21.08 -16.69
N ILE A 733 21.53 21.32 -16.42
CA ILE A 733 20.85 22.54 -16.84
C ILE A 733 21.46 23.73 -16.11
N ALA A 734 22.04 24.66 -16.87
CA ALA A 734 22.59 25.92 -16.37
C ALA A 734 21.64 27.10 -16.64
N GLU A 735 20.72 26.99 -17.61
CA GLU A 735 19.77 28.05 -17.96
C GLU A 735 18.35 27.49 -18.17
N VAL A 736 17.36 28.22 -17.63
CA VAL A 736 15.92 27.94 -17.74
C VAL A 736 15.26 29.16 -18.41
N PRO A 737 14.61 29.01 -19.57
CA PRO A 737 14.14 30.14 -20.35
C PRO A 737 12.91 30.80 -19.69
N PRO A 738 12.74 32.14 -19.79
CA PRO A 738 11.56 32.85 -19.29
C PRO A 738 10.23 32.28 -19.80
N ASP A 739 10.24 31.67 -21.00
CA ASP A 739 9.08 31.03 -21.61
C ASP A 739 8.46 29.90 -20.79
N VAL A 740 9.16 29.35 -19.79
CA VAL A 740 8.57 28.45 -18.78
C VAL A 740 7.37 29.09 -18.08
N GLY A 741 7.38 30.42 -17.87
CA GLY A 741 6.26 31.16 -17.28
C GLY A 741 4.96 31.11 -18.09
N ASN A 742 5.02 30.78 -19.39
CA ASN A 742 3.83 30.62 -20.24
C ASN A 742 2.98 29.37 -19.90
N LEU A 743 3.53 28.44 -19.09
CA LEU A 743 2.90 27.16 -18.72
C LEU A 743 1.80 27.32 -17.65
N ARG A 744 0.82 28.18 -17.91
CA ARG A 744 -0.26 28.59 -16.97
C ARG A 744 -1.15 27.47 -16.40
N VAL A 745 -0.97 26.21 -16.82
CA VAL A 745 -1.66 25.03 -16.26
C VAL A 745 -0.74 24.01 -15.59
N LEU A 746 0.56 24.32 -15.49
CA LEU A 746 1.57 23.53 -14.79
C LEU A 746 1.21 23.43 -13.30
N ARG A 747 1.37 22.23 -12.73
CA ARG A 747 1.10 21.91 -11.31
C ARG A 747 2.35 21.42 -10.60
N GLU A 748 3.17 20.63 -11.28
CA GLU A 748 4.42 20.10 -10.73
C GLU A 748 5.58 20.48 -11.68
N LEU A 749 6.55 21.21 -11.16
CA LEU A 749 7.80 21.55 -11.82
C LEU A 749 8.97 21.04 -10.97
N ASP A 750 9.77 20.12 -11.51
CA ASP A 750 10.90 19.51 -10.81
C ASP A 750 12.19 19.64 -11.63
N LEU A 751 13.07 20.54 -11.17
CA LEU A 751 14.37 20.89 -11.76
C LEU A 751 15.54 20.41 -10.88
N SER A 752 15.28 19.53 -9.91
CA SER A 752 16.25 19.16 -8.88
C SER A 752 17.46 18.35 -9.39
N ASN A 753 18.65 18.56 -8.83
CA ASN A 753 19.92 17.99 -9.30
C ASN A 753 20.28 18.52 -10.70
N ASN A 754 20.62 19.80 -10.78
CA ASN A 754 21.07 20.51 -11.98
C ASN A 754 22.14 21.56 -11.58
N GLU A 755 22.58 22.42 -12.50
CA GLU A 755 23.64 23.41 -12.26
C GLU A 755 23.11 24.86 -12.24
N ILE A 756 21.78 25.05 -12.11
CA ILE A 756 21.06 26.32 -12.27
C ILE A 756 21.53 27.35 -11.23
N PRO A 757 22.05 28.53 -11.65
CA PRO A 757 22.49 29.59 -10.73
C PRO A 757 21.37 30.55 -10.32
N SER A 758 20.36 30.73 -11.16
CA SER A 758 19.18 31.57 -10.91
C SER A 758 18.02 31.13 -11.80
N LEU A 759 16.80 31.54 -11.47
CA LEU A 759 15.57 31.13 -12.14
C LEU A 759 14.80 32.35 -12.68
N PRO A 760 14.09 32.23 -13.82
CA PRO A 760 13.21 33.29 -14.30
C PRO A 760 12.00 33.47 -13.37
N PRO A 761 11.28 34.62 -13.45
CA PRO A 761 10.03 34.84 -12.73
C PRO A 761 9.00 33.74 -13.02
N LEU A 762 8.42 33.15 -11.97
CA LEU A 762 7.48 32.03 -12.04
C LEU A 762 6.03 32.43 -11.74
N GLY A 763 5.76 33.67 -11.32
CA GLY A 763 4.45 34.17 -10.87
C GLY A 763 3.24 33.91 -11.79
N GLU A 764 3.45 33.82 -13.12
CA GLU A 764 2.41 33.47 -14.08
C GLU A 764 1.95 32.00 -14.03
N LEU A 765 2.66 31.13 -13.30
CA LEU A 765 2.31 29.72 -13.05
C LEU A 765 1.22 29.60 -11.97
N ARG A 766 0.07 30.23 -12.19
CA ARG A 766 -1.04 30.39 -11.22
C ARG A 766 -1.64 29.07 -10.69
N LYS A 767 -1.37 27.94 -11.37
CA LYS A 767 -1.80 26.58 -10.99
C LYS A 767 -0.67 25.71 -10.42
N LEU A 768 0.54 26.25 -10.24
CA LEU A 768 1.67 25.53 -9.67
C LEU A 768 1.31 25.11 -8.23
N GLU A 769 1.27 23.81 -7.99
CA GLU A 769 0.95 23.19 -6.70
C GLU A 769 2.24 22.84 -5.95
N ILE A 770 3.24 22.35 -6.70
CA ILE A 770 4.50 21.80 -6.23
C ILE A 770 5.65 22.37 -7.08
N PHE A 771 6.65 22.94 -6.41
CA PHE A 771 7.90 23.36 -7.03
C PHE A 771 9.09 22.68 -6.35
N ARG A 772 10.00 22.09 -7.14
CA ARG A 772 11.27 21.54 -6.65
C ARG A 772 12.44 21.94 -7.54
N ALA A 773 13.52 22.41 -6.92
CA ALA A 773 14.81 22.65 -7.54
C ALA A 773 15.93 22.38 -6.49
N GLU A 774 15.85 21.24 -5.81
CA GLU A 774 16.88 20.82 -4.85
C GLU A 774 18.21 20.55 -5.56
N HIS A 775 19.36 20.60 -4.86
CA HIS A 775 20.69 20.32 -5.40
C HIS A 775 21.00 21.08 -6.70
N ASN A 776 21.11 22.41 -6.58
CA ASN A 776 21.40 23.35 -7.66
C ASN A 776 22.34 24.46 -7.16
N ASN A 777 22.63 25.47 -7.98
CA ASN A 777 23.50 26.60 -7.62
C ASN A 777 22.71 27.88 -7.24
N ILE A 778 21.39 27.78 -6.99
CA ILE A 778 20.48 28.93 -6.89
C ILE A 778 20.88 29.87 -5.74
N THR A 779 21.07 31.16 -6.04
CA THR A 779 21.48 32.18 -5.06
C THR A 779 20.31 32.90 -4.36
N ASP A 780 19.18 33.07 -5.05
CA ASP A 780 18.06 33.93 -4.65
C ASP A 780 16.72 33.22 -4.98
N LEU A 781 15.59 33.61 -4.37
CA LEU A 781 14.31 32.98 -4.71
C LEU A 781 13.75 33.54 -6.02
N PRO A 782 13.15 32.72 -6.89
CA PRO A 782 12.40 33.24 -8.02
C PRO A 782 11.12 33.95 -7.57
N ASP A 783 10.69 34.93 -8.35
CA ASP A 783 9.41 35.62 -8.12
C ASP A 783 8.23 34.65 -8.30
N PHE A 784 7.53 34.37 -7.20
CA PHE A 784 6.31 33.55 -7.16
C PHE A 784 5.01 34.39 -7.15
N THR A 785 5.05 35.72 -7.34
CA THR A 785 3.86 36.59 -7.22
C THR A 785 2.77 36.22 -8.23
N GLY A 786 1.70 35.57 -7.73
CA GLY A 786 0.61 35.05 -8.55
C GLY A 786 0.45 33.52 -8.54
N CYS A 787 1.40 32.77 -7.95
CA CYS A 787 1.35 31.31 -7.77
C CYS A 787 0.33 30.87 -6.69
N ALA A 788 -0.94 31.27 -6.82
CA ALA A 788 -1.99 31.12 -5.82
C ALA A 788 -2.38 29.67 -5.42
N SER A 789 -1.75 28.66 -6.02
CA SER A 789 -1.98 27.23 -5.73
C SER A 789 -0.80 26.55 -5.00
N ILE A 790 0.33 27.25 -4.81
CA ILE A 790 1.59 26.64 -4.40
C ILE A 790 1.58 26.26 -2.92
N HIS A 791 1.91 25.00 -2.62
CA HIS A 791 1.88 24.49 -1.26
C HIS A 791 3.10 23.64 -0.86
N GLU A 792 3.87 23.10 -1.82
CA GLU A 792 5.17 22.47 -1.57
C GLU A 792 6.29 23.18 -2.36
N VAL A 793 7.31 23.66 -1.64
CA VAL A 793 8.49 24.35 -2.19
C VAL A 793 9.76 23.66 -1.67
N HIS A 794 10.55 23.11 -2.58
CA HIS A 794 11.75 22.32 -2.29
C HIS A 794 12.98 22.93 -2.95
N LEU A 795 13.89 23.48 -2.14
CA LEU A 795 15.10 24.19 -2.54
C LEU A 795 16.33 23.73 -1.72
N SER A 796 16.27 22.52 -1.15
CA SER A 796 17.36 21.93 -0.38
C SER A 796 18.65 21.81 -1.20
N GLY A 797 19.83 22.09 -0.66
CA GLY A 797 21.10 21.92 -1.38
C GLY A 797 21.39 23.00 -2.41
N ASN A 798 21.19 24.28 -2.07
CA ASN A 798 21.40 25.43 -2.96
C ASN A 798 22.38 26.45 -2.33
N CYS A 799 22.52 27.61 -2.97
CA CYS A 799 23.40 28.69 -2.55
C CYS A 799 22.68 29.85 -1.85
N ILE A 800 21.40 29.69 -1.46
CA ILE A 800 20.54 30.77 -0.97
C ILE A 800 21.08 31.33 0.35
N ALA A 801 21.35 32.63 0.38
CA ALA A 801 22.03 33.32 1.48
C ALA A 801 21.10 34.16 2.36
N GLU A 802 20.05 34.73 1.79
CA GLU A 802 19.02 35.50 2.50
C GLU A 802 17.60 35.17 1.98
N LEU A 803 16.60 35.73 2.65
CA LEU A 803 15.18 35.64 2.28
C LEU A 803 14.60 37.04 2.42
N SER A 804 14.13 37.67 1.34
CA SER A 804 13.49 38.98 1.41
C SER A 804 12.05 38.88 1.92
N GLU A 805 11.54 39.99 2.44
CA GLU A 805 10.16 40.08 2.89
C GLU A 805 9.18 39.88 1.73
N THR A 806 9.49 40.44 0.55
CA THR A 806 8.70 40.33 -0.67
C THR A 806 8.60 38.91 -1.23
N GLU A 807 9.66 38.10 -1.17
CA GLU A 807 9.61 36.70 -1.60
C GLU A 807 8.78 35.84 -0.63
N LEU A 808 8.81 36.16 0.67
CA LEU A 808 8.03 35.46 1.70
C LEU A 808 6.54 35.85 1.68
N GLU A 809 6.21 37.09 1.33
CA GLU A 809 4.82 37.51 1.06
C GLU A 809 4.21 36.76 -0.14
N ALA A 810 4.98 36.53 -1.20
CA ALA A 810 4.54 35.77 -2.37
C ALA A 810 4.19 34.28 -2.06
N LEU A 811 4.59 33.77 -0.89
CA LEU A 811 4.48 32.36 -0.52
C LEU A 811 3.44 32.06 0.59
N GLU A 812 2.47 32.96 0.85
CA GLU A 812 1.44 32.82 1.92
C GLU A 812 0.75 31.43 1.97
N GLN A 813 0.55 30.78 0.82
CA GLN A 813 -0.15 29.50 0.69
C GLN A 813 0.72 28.26 0.97
N VAL A 814 2.04 28.44 1.13
CA VAL A 814 3.01 27.35 1.33
C VAL A 814 2.77 26.58 2.64
N ARG A 815 2.79 25.26 2.53
CA ARG A 815 2.64 24.30 3.65
C ARG A 815 3.93 23.57 3.96
N VAL A 816 4.77 23.33 2.95
CA VAL A 816 6.09 22.69 3.09
C VAL A 816 7.12 23.58 2.41
N LEU A 817 8.07 24.10 3.19
CA LEU A 817 9.24 24.83 2.70
C LEU A 817 10.51 24.09 3.13
N SER A 818 11.29 23.63 2.16
CA SER A 818 12.58 22.97 2.39
C SER A 818 13.72 23.81 1.82
N LEU A 819 14.57 24.31 2.71
CA LEU A 819 15.74 25.17 2.46
C LEU A 819 16.99 24.57 3.16
N ARG A 820 17.00 23.26 3.38
CA ARG A 820 18.14 22.51 3.96
C ARG A 820 19.41 22.68 3.10
N ASP A 821 20.60 22.51 3.67
CA ASP A 821 21.88 22.54 2.93
C ASP A 821 22.02 23.81 2.05
N ASN A 822 21.85 24.99 2.66
CA ASN A 822 21.94 26.31 2.02
C ASN A 822 22.87 27.24 2.83
N LYS A 823 22.93 28.53 2.48
CA LYS A 823 23.84 29.53 3.09
C LYS A 823 23.15 30.52 4.05
N LEU A 824 21.90 30.26 4.44
CA LEU A 824 21.10 31.18 5.27
C LEU A 824 21.77 31.44 6.62
N GLU A 825 22.07 32.70 6.95
CA GLU A 825 22.58 33.08 8.29
C GLU A 825 21.47 33.48 9.28
N VAL A 826 20.33 33.95 8.76
CA VAL A 826 19.22 34.52 9.53
C VAL A 826 17.90 34.10 8.85
N ILE A 827 16.84 33.91 9.64
CA ILE A 827 15.45 33.86 9.15
C ILE A 827 14.79 35.19 9.53
N PRO A 828 14.19 35.95 8.58
CA PRO A 828 13.53 37.22 8.88
C PRO A 828 12.18 37.01 9.59
N GLU A 829 11.67 38.04 10.25
CA GLU A 829 10.39 37.95 10.99
C GLU A 829 9.16 37.84 10.05
N SER A 830 9.31 38.27 8.80
CA SER A 830 8.35 38.10 7.69
C SER A 830 8.05 36.64 7.35
N VAL A 831 8.78 35.66 7.90
CA VAL A 831 8.39 34.24 7.89
C VAL A 831 6.99 34.00 8.51
N THR A 832 6.50 34.94 9.31
CA THR A 832 5.12 34.96 9.83
C THR A 832 4.04 35.13 8.74
N CYS A 833 4.38 35.62 7.55
CA CYS A 833 3.47 35.68 6.39
C CYS A 833 3.04 34.28 5.92
N LEU A 834 3.84 33.24 6.18
CA LEU A 834 3.58 31.84 5.80
C LEU A 834 2.56 31.16 6.74
N LYS A 835 1.36 31.75 6.87
CA LYS A 835 0.30 31.33 7.82
C LYS A 835 -0.09 29.85 7.70
N ASN A 836 0.04 29.28 6.51
CA ASN A 836 -0.28 27.89 6.19
C ASN A 836 0.84 26.87 6.48
N LEU A 837 2.02 27.33 6.94
CA LEU A 837 3.23 26.50 7.01
C LEU A 837 3.11 25.37 8.06
N ILE A 838 3.17 24.13 7.58
CA ILE A 838 3.11 22.89 8.38
C ILE A 838 4.52 22.33 8.64
N ARG A 839 5.44 22.46 7.67
CA ARG A 839 6.84 22.03 7.75
C ARG A 839 7.79 23.11 7.23
N LEU A 840 8.80 23.41 8.03
CA LEU A 840 9.98 24.18 7.67
C LEU A 840 11.24 23.34 7.92
N ASP A 841 12.04 23.10 6.88
CA ASP A 841 13.32 22.41 6.99
C ASP A 841 14.45 23.36 6.58
N VAL A 842 15.27 23.78 7.53
CA VAL A 842 16.42 24.69 7.34
C VAL A 842 17.70 24.07 7.91
N GLY A 843 17.76 22.74 7.95
CA GLY A 843 18.96 22.02 8.41
C GLY A 843 20.20 22.37 7.58
N ASN A 844 21.41 22.19 8.14
CA ASN A 844 22.70 22.44 7.49
C ASN A 844 22.80 23.83 6.82
N ASN A 845 22.44 24.88 7.55
CA ASN A 845 22.62 26.28 7.14
C ASN A 845 23.58 27.02 8.10
N GLY A 846 23.81 28.32 7.86
CA GLY A 846 24.62 29.19 8.70
C GLY A 846 23.90 29.79 9.92
N ILE A 847 22.68 29.33 10.24
CA ILE A 847 21.76 30.03 11.15
C ILE A 847 22.31 30.09 12.58
N LYS A 848 22.54 31.31 13.07
CA LYS A 848 23.12 31.59 14.39
C LYS A 848 22.06 31.66 15.49
N ASP A 849 20.92 32.26 15.17
CA ASP A 849 19.79 32.50 16.07
C ASP A 849 18.48 32.45 15.26
N LEU A 850 17.34 32.26 15.94
CA LEU A 850 16.03 32.06 15.31
C LEU A 850 15.02 33.12 15.80
N PRO A 851 14.23 33.74 14.92
CA PRO A 851 13.28 34.78 15.31
C PRO A 851 12.15 34.18 16.16
N ALA A 852 11.84 34.82 17.27
CA ALA A 852 10.88 34.31 18.26
C ALA A 852 9.44 34.22 17.70
N CYS A 853 9.13 35.01 16.66
CA CYS A 853 7.85 35.03 15.96
C CYS A 853 7.52 33.70 15.23
N LEU A 854 8.50 32.83 14.93
CA LEU A 854 8.25 31.46 14.45
C LEU A 854 7.33 30.66 15.38
N SER A 855 7.27 31.01 16.67
CA SER A 855 6.37 30.38 17.65
C SER A 855 4.90 30.80 17.57
N LEU A 856 4.57 31.74 16.67
CA LEU A 856 3.22 32.25 16.39
C LEU A 856 2.54 31.55 15.19
N LEU A 857 3.30 30.83 14.36
CA LEU A 857 2.75 30.11 13.20
C LEU A 857 1.78 29.00 13.65
N PRO A 858 0.48 29.05 13.27
CA PRO A 858 -0.57 28.25 13.92
C PRO A 858 -0.55 26.76 13.52
N HIS A 859 0.13 26.41 12.42
CA HIS A 859 0.12 25.06 11.85
C HIS A 859 1.49 24.39 11.83
N LEU A 860 2.55 25.06 12.32
CA LEU A 860 3.93 24.60 12.22
C LEU A 860 4.20 23.38 13.13
N SER A 861 4.08 22.20 12.53
CA SER A 861 4.28 20.90 13.19
C SER A 861 5.73 20.43 13.20
N THR A 862 6.47 20.77 12.15
CA THR A 862 7.78 20.19 11.83
C THR A 862 8.78 21.31 11.54
N LEU A 863 9.61 21.66 12.52
CA LEU A 863 10.72 22.61 12.36
C LEU A 863 12.04 21.84 12.49
N THR A 864 12.86 21.88 11.45
CA THR A 864 14.06 21.05 11.33
C THR A 864 15.31 21.94 11.21
N LEU A 865 16.28 21.72 12.11
CA LEU A 865 17.33 22.70 12.48
C LEU A 865 18.73 22.09 12.66
N ASP A 866 18.89 20.79 12.43
CA ASP A 866 20.18 20.09 12.56
C ASP A 866 21.29 20.75 11.72
N GLY A 867 22.56 20.60 12.12
CA GLY A 867 23.70 21.16 11.39
C GLY A 867 23.95 22.67 11.51
N ASN A 868 22.99 23.46 12.01
CA ASN A 868 23.16 24.92 12.17
C ASN A 868 24.03 25.30 13.39
N PRO A 869 24.81 26.40 13.33
CA PRO A 869 25.65 26.90 14.42
C PRO A 869 24.87 27.66 15.51
N LEU A 870 23.68 27.16 15.88
CA LEU A 870 22.72 27.83 16.78
C LEU A 870 23.30 28.10 18.17
N ARG A 871 23.22 29.36 18.62
CA ARG A 871 23.78 29.83 19.91
C ARG A 871 22.73 29.98 21.00
N THR A 872 21.57 30.56 20.69
CA THR A 872 20.46 30.76 21.65
C THR A 872 19.81 29.44 22.12
N ILE A 873 19.59 28.49 21.21
CA ILE A 873 18.85 27.25 21.53
C ILE A 873 19.80 26.07 21.73
N ARG A 874 19.83 25.53 22.94
CA ARG A 874 20.66 24.38 23.30
C ARG A 874 20.30 23.12 22.50
N THR A 875 21.31 22.31 22.16
CA THR A 875 21.17 21.11 21.31
C THR A 875 20.27 20.00 21.90
N ASP A 876 20.06 19.98 23.23
CA ASP A 876 19.12 19.08 23.91
C ASP A 876 17.65 19.49 23.76
N VAL A 877 17.38 20.78 23.49
CA VAL A 877 16.05 21.28 23.09
C VAL A 877 15.76 20.87 21.65
N ILE A 878 16.72 21.07 20.73
CA ILE A 878 16.59 20.76 19.30
C ILE A 878 16.34 19.25 19.09
N LYS A 879 17.12 18.39 19.75
CA LYS A 879 16.90 16.93 19.76
C LYS A 879 15.59 16.49 20.42
N GLY A 880 14.92 17.39 21.14
CA GLY A 880 13.62 17.18 21.75
C GLY A 880 12.41 17.52 20.86
N GLY A 881 12.64 17.93 19.60
CA GLY A 881 11.60 18.13 18.58
C GLY A 881 10.92 19.50 18.58
N THR A 882 10.18 19.78 17.49
CA THR A 882 9.54 21.08 17.17
C THR A 882 8.89 21.74 18.38
N THR A 883 8.05 21.00 19.11
CA THR A 883 7.23 21.56 20.20
C THR A 883 8.07 22.11 21.35
N ARG A 884 9.28 21.59 21.59
CA ARG A 884 10.21 22.13 22.59
C ARG A 884 10.92 23.37 22.09
N VAL A 885 11.34 23.37 20.82
CA VAL A 885 11.96 24.54 20.17
C VAL A 885 10.97 25.70 20.16
N LEU A 886 9.73 25.48 19.70
CA LEU A 886 8.68 26.50 19.71
C LEU A 886 8.32 26.95 21.13
N LYS A 887 8.36 26.06 22.16
CA LYS A 887 8.17 26.46 23.57
C LYS A 887 9.29 27.38 24.09
N VAL A 888 10.53 27.23 23.60
CA VAL A 888 11.67 28.10 23.93
C VAL A 888 11.60 29.42 23.17
N LEU A 889 11.33 29.42 21.86
CA LEU A 889 11.11 30.65 21.07
C LEU A 889 9.97 31.48 21.64
N ARG A 890 8.86 30.84 22.02
CA ARG A 890 7.74 31.48 22.73
C ARG A 890 8.15 31.99 24.12
N GLY A 891 9.24 31.50 24.70
CA GLY A 891 9.84 32.02 25.93
C GLY A 891 10.80 33.20 25.71
N GLN A 892 11.35 33.35 24.51
CA GLN A 892 12.15 34.53 24.12
C GLN A 892 11.25 35.70 23.76
N LEU A 893 10.15 35.45 23.02
CA LEU A 893 9.12 36.45 22.73
C LEU A 893 8.53 37.09 24.01
N SER A 894 8.50 36.35 25.12
CA SER A 894 8.07 36.86 26.44
C SER A 894 9.14 37.60 27.24
N ASN A 895 10.41 37.57 26.81
CA ASN A 895 11.52 38.29 27.42
C ASN A 895 11.81 39.60 26.67
N ASP A 896 11.77 39.57 25.33
CA ASP A 896 12.01 40.75 24.47
C ASP A 896 10.89 41.81 24.58
N LEU A 897 9.74 41.43 25.15
CA LEU A 897 8.69 42.36 25.61
C LEU A 897 8.99 43.00 26.99
N SER A 898 10.26 43.05 27.40
CA SER A 898 10.75 43.81 28.55
C SER A 898 12.02 44.61 28.18
N PRO A 899 12.23 45.82 28.72
CA PRO A 899 12.60 46.94 27.86
C PRO A 899 14.11 47.16 27.65
N SER A 900 14.52 47.28 26.39
CA SER A 900 15.86 47.73 25.96
C SER A 900 15.86 49.10 25.24
N MET A 901 14.86 49.95 25.48
CA MET A 901 14.88 51.37 25.08
C MET A 901 14.73 52.27 26.31
N ASN A 902 15.87 52.64 26.92
CA ASN A 902 15.90 53.70 27.93
C ASN A 902 17.27 54.38 28.03
N GLN A 903 17.68 55.08 26.97
CA GLN A 903 18.61 56.21 27.07
C GLN A 903 18.13 57.36 26.17
N ASN A 904 17.70 58.45 26.80
CA ASN A 904 17.25 59.72 26.21
C ASN A 904 15.95 59.65 25.38
N SER A 905 14.95 60.51 25.57
CA SER A 905 14.91 61.73 26.40
C SER A 905 13.49 62.12 26.85
N GLY A 906 13.36 62.54 28.11
CA GLY A 906 12.40 63.57 28.52
C GLY A 906 11.09 63.12 29.21
N LEU A 907 10.95 63.61 30.45
CA LEU A 907 9.70 63.79 31.24
C LEU A 907 9.02 62.53 31.84
N PRO A 908 8.46 62.62 33.07
CA PRO A 908 7.85 61.50 33.79
C PRO A 908 6.32 61.43 33.64
N GLY A 909 5.77 60.21 33.60
CA GLY A 909 4.33 59.93 33.63
C GLY A 909 4.06 58.51 34.16
N MET A 910 2.99 58.36 34.96
CA MET A 910 2.73 57.14 35.75
C MET A 910 2.26 55.95 34.91
N ASN A 911 2.66 54.75 35.37
CA ASN A 911 2.11 53.41 35.09
C ASN A 911 0.87 53.34 34.16
N ALA A 912 1.08 52.90 32.92
CA ALA A 912 0.02 52.34 32.07
C ALA A 912 0.56 51.07 31.39
N GLN A 913 -0.03 49.90 31.67
CA GLN A 913 0.26 48.70 30.88
C GLN A 913 -0.53 48.74 29.56
N PRO A 914 0.09 48.41 28.41
CA PRO A 914 -0.59 48.44 27.12
C PRO A 914 -1.50 47.21 26.93
N TRP A 915 -2.77 47.37 27.28
CA TRP A 915 -3.82 46.39 27.02
C TRP A 915 -4.09 46.25 25.50
N PRO A 916 -4.51 45.07 25.02
CA PRO A 916 -4.82 44.86 23.60
C PRO A 916 -6.00 45.73 23.16
N ASN A 917 -5.78 46.63 22.20
CA ASN A 917 -6.83 47.48 21.65
C ASN A 917 -7.94 46.64 20.99
N LYS A 918 -9.20 46.93 21.31
CA LYS A 918 -10.44 46.42 20.69
C LYS A 918 -10.37 46.05 19.21
N TYR A 919 -9.72 46.83 18.36
CA TYR A 919 -9.62 46.51 16.91
C TYR A 919 -8.85 45.21 16.65
N ASN A 920 -7.77 44.95 17.39
CA ASN A 920 -6.97 43.73 17.27
C ASN A 920 -7.75 42.51 17.81
N MET A 921 -8.51 42.70 18.88
CA MET A 921 -9.42 41.68 19.41
C MET A 921 -10.56 41.38 18.44
N LYS A 922 -11.10 42.39 17.74
CA LYS A 922 -12.17 42.20 16.74
C LYS A 922 -11.68 41.49 15.47
N SER A 923 -10.41 41.66 15.11
CA SER A 923 -9.79 40.95 13.99
C SER A 923 -9.44 39.49 14.33
N SER A 924 -8.87 39.23 15.51
CA SER A 924 -8.45 37.89 15.94
C SER A 924 -9.56 37.06 16.60
N ARG A 925 -10.61 37.72 17.12
CA ARG A 925 -11.64 37.18 18.04
C ARG A 925 -11.06 36.52 19.31
N SER A 926 -9.84 36.92 19.68
CA SER A 926 -9.12 36.40 20.85
C SER A 926 -8.58 37.53 21.74
N LEU A 927 -8.67 37.34 23.06
CA LEU A 927 -7.98 38.19 24.05
C LEU A 927 -6.69 37.46 24.46
N ASN A 928 -5.55 37.86 23.89
CA ASN A 928 -4.26 37.27 24.21
C ASN A 928 -3.42 38.19 25.13
N LEU A 929 -3.38 37.78 26.40
CA LEU A 929 -2.64 38.39 27.50
C LEU A 929 -1.55 37.46 28.06
N GLY A 930 -1.23 36.37 27.35
CA GLY A 930 -0.26 35.39 27.79
C GLY A 930 1.15 35.99 27.96
N MET A 931 1.87 35.51 28.97
CA MET A 931 3.31 35.71 29.19
C MET A 931 3.77 37.13 29.55
N ARG A 932 2.87 37.96 30.10
CA ARG A 932 3.09 39.38 30.40
C ARG A 932 3.47 39.66 31.88
N GLN A 933 3.73 38.62 32.68
CA GLN A 933 3.97 38.69 34.14
C GLN A 933 2.82 39.35 34.94
N ILE A 934 1.60 39.38 34.40
CA ILE A 934 0.46 40.09 34.98
C ILE A 934 0.01 39.46 36.31
N THR A 935 -0.31 40.30 37.30
CA THR A 935 -0.89 39.89 38.60
C THR A 935 -2.42 40.01 38.65
N GLU A 936 -2.98 40.98 37.93
CA GLU A 936 -4.42 41.29 37.84
C GLU A 936 -4.74 41.90 36.46
N VAL A 937 -5.96 41.69 35.95
CA VAL A 937 -6.42 42.26 34.67
C VAL A 937 -7.65 43.12 34.97
N PRO A 938 -7.67 44.42 34.61
CA PRO A 938 -8.83 45.30 34.80
C PRO A 938 -10.05 44.83 34.01
N ASP A 939 -11.24 45.05 34.57
CA ASP A 939 -12.49 44.55 33.98
C ASP A 939 -12.86 45.28 32.67
N GLU A 940 -12.39 46.52 32.46
CA GLU A 940 -12.57 47.29 31.22
C GLU A 940 -11.95 46.57 30.00
N VAL A 941 -10.89 45.79 30.19
CA VAL A 941 -10.25 44.99 29.12
C VAL A 941 -11.19 43.88 28.66
N PHE A 942 -11.98 43.32 29.58
CA PHE A 942 -12.99 42.32 29.27
C PHE A 942 -14.25 42.96 28.67
N GLU A 943 -14.62 44.19 29.05
CA GLU A 943 -15.67 44.95 28.37
C GLU A 943 -15.31 45.23 26.89
N GLU A 944 -14.07 45.64 26.59
CA GLU A 944 -13.61 45.75 25.19
C GLU A 944 -13.64 44.39 24.47
N ALA A 945 -13.30 43.29 25.14
CA ALA A 945 -13.34 41.93 24.58
C ALA A 945 -14.77 41.46 24.27
N VAL A 946 -15.76 41.79 25.11
CA VAL A 946 -17.20 41.58 24.82
C VAL A 946 -17.61 42.38 23.58
N GLN A 947 -17.24 43.66 23.51
CA GLN A 947 -17.53 44.52 22.36
C GLN A 947 -16.76 44.12 21.08
N ALA A 948 -15.78 43.23 21.20
CA ALA A 948 -15.02 42.61 20.11
C ALA A 948 -15.49 41.16 19.79
N GLU A 949 -16.54 40.66 20.45
CA GLU A 949 -17.13 39.32 20.29
C GLU A 949 -16.07 38.20 20.42
N VAL A 950 -15.21 38.31 21.42
CA VAL A 950 -14.12 37.35 21.70
C VAL A 950 -14.66 35.99 22.17
N TYR A 951 -14.13 34.90 21.61
CA TYR A 951 -14.48 33.52 22.00
C TYR A 951 -13.31 32.71 22.58
N SER A 952 -12.09 33.23 22.53
CA SER A 952 -10.87 32.56 23.03
C SER A 952 -10.06 33.53 23.89
N VAL A 953 -9.69 33.12 25.12
CA VAL A 953 -8.94 33.95 26.08
C VAL A 953 -7.68 33.21 26.51
N ASP A 954 -6.51 33.81 26.27
CA ASP A 954 -5.22 33.30 26.73
C ASP A 954 -4.60 34.25 27.78
N LEU A 955 -4.44 33.71 28.99
CA LEU A 955 -3.86 34.35 30.18
C LEU A 955 -2.66 33.55 30.71
N CYS A 956 -2.07 32.64 29.91
CA CYS A 956 -1.05 31.70 30.39
C CYS A 956 0.28 32.37 30.79
N LYS A 957 1.09 31.67 31.59
CA LYS A 957 2.45 32.12 32.01
C LYS A 957 2.50 33.52 32.65
N ASN A 958 1.44 33.92 33.36
CA ASN A 958 1.40 35.14 34.14
C ASN A 958 1.65 34.85 35.64
N LEU A 959 1.46 35.85 36.50
CA LEU A 959 1.61 35.74 37.95
C LEU A 959 0.27 35.70 38.68
N LEU A 960 -0.83 35.43 37.95
CA LEU A 960 -2.20 35.43 38.45
C LEU A 960 -2.33 34.44 39.62
N SER A 961 -2.80 34.94 40.76
CA SER A 961 -3.05 34.15 41.97
C SER A 961 -4.52 33.72 42.10
N GLN A 962 -5.42 34.40 41.38
CA GLN A 962 -6.84 34.07 41.21
C GLN A 962 -7.23 34.33 39.74
N VAL A 963 -8.36 33.79 39.29
CA VAL A 963 -8.91 34.06 37.94
C VAL A 963 -9.60 35.43 37.95
N PRO A 964 -9.35 36.34 36.98
CA PRO A 964 -9.98 37.66 36.94
C PRO A 964 -11.52 37.61 36.87
N SER A 965 -12.18 38.57 37.52
CA SER A 965 -13.64 38.73 37.55
C SER A 965 -14.24 38.83 36.15
N GLY A 966 -13.65 39.66 35.29
CA GLY A 966 -14.11 39.96 33.93
C GLY A 966 -14.13 38.77 32.96
N VAL A 967 -13.51 37.63 33.29
CA VAL A 967 -13.74 36.36 32.54
C VAL A 967 -15.23 35.98 32.56
N THR A 968 -15.98 36.39 33.59
CA THR A 968 -17.44 36.21 33.69
C THR A 968 -18.22 37.08 32.69
N LEU A 969 -17.66 38.22 32.24
CA LEU A 969 -18.32 39.13 31.28
C LEU A 969 -18.35 38.54 29.85
N VAL A 970 -17.32 37.80 29.46
CA VAL A 970 -17.23 37.13 28.15
C VAL A 970 -17.91 35.74 28.11
N ALA A 971 -18.54 35.31 29.21
CA ALA A 971 -19.01 33.93 29.42
C ALA A 971 -20.02 33.42 28.37
N GLU A 972 -20.83 34.27 27.76
CA GLU A 972 -21.82 33.85 26.73
C GLU A 972 -21.17 33.39 25.41
N LEU A 973 -19.98 33.89 25.09
CA LEU A 973 -19.27 33.62 23.84
C LEU A 973 -18.02 32.74 24.03
N LEU A 974 -17.47 32.66 25.24
CA LEU A 974 -16.24 31.96 25.54
C LEU A 974 -16.33 30.44 25.22
N THR A 975 -15.42 29.98 24.35
CA THR A 975 -15.28 28.57 23.95
C THR A 975 -13.93 27.97 24.35
N GLU A 976 -12.90 28.80 24.52
CA GLU A 976 -11.54 28.38 24.89
C GLU A 976 -10.98 29.29 25.99
N LEU A 977 -10.41 28.70 27.04
CA LEU A 977 -9.75 29.44 28.12
C LEU A 977 -8.42 28.79 28.51
N ASN A 978 -7.33 29.54 28.34
CA ASN A 978 -5.99 29.13 28.74
C ASN A 978 -5.50 29.97 29.94
N LEU A 979 -5.39 29.33 31.09
CA LEU A 979 -4.91 29.85 32.37
C LEU A 979 -3.63 29.14 32.85
N SER A 980 -3.02 28.31 32.00
CA SER A 980 -1.86 27.48 32.39
C SER A 980 -0.66 28.30 32.86
N ASN A 981 0.22 27.66 33.64
CA ASN A 981 1.52 28.19 34.02
C ASN A 981 1.47 29.46 34.92
N ASN A 982 0.39 29.62 35.70
CA ASN A 982 0.14 30.72 36.64
C ASN A 982 0.39 30.29 38.11
N LYS A 983 -0.11 31.07 39.08
CA LYS A 983 -0.03 30.77 40.53
C LYS A 983 -1.39 30.41 41.16
N LEU A 984 -2.37 30.00 40.35
CA LEU A 984 -3.75 29.75 40.80
C LEU A 984 -3.79 28.62 41.84
N THR A 985 -4.42 28.89 42.99
CA THR A 985 -4.66 27.89 44.06
C THR A 985 -6.06 27.28 44.00
N THR A 986 -7.04 28.03 43.49
CA THR A 986 -8.44 27.60 43.27
C THR A 986 -9.00 28.23 41.99
N LEU A 987 -10.12 27.72 41.49
CA LEU A 987 -10.94 28.34 40.44
C LEU A 987 -12.26 28.84 41.03
N PRO A 988 -12.79 30.00 40.61
CA PRO A 988 -14.04 30.55 41.14
C PRO A 988 -15.26 29.77 40.63
N THR A 989 -16.31 29.71 41.45
CA THR A 989 -17.61 29.10 41.08
C THR A 989 -18.30 29.82 39.92
N THR A 990 -18.06 31.12 39.75
CA THR A 990 -18.62 31.95 38.66
C THR A 990 -18.17 31.49 37.26
N LEU A 991 -17.03 30.78 37.14
CA LEU A 991 -16.53 30.28 35.87
C LEU A 991 -17.54 29.35 35.15
N THR A 992 -18.42 28.69 35.93
CA THR A 992 -19.50 27.83 35.42
C THR A 992 -20.54 28.56 34.57
N ALA A 993 -20.57 29.91 34.60
CA ALA A 993 -21.38 30.71 33.68
C ALA A 993 -20.99 30.53 32.20
N CYS A 994 -19.75 30.09 31.92
CA CYS A 994 -19.21 29.94 30.55
C CYS A 994 -19.77 28.68 29.85
N LYS A 995 -21.09 28.62 29.64
CA LYS A 995 -21.80 27.43 29.14
C LYS A 995 -21.30 26.89 27.80
N ARG A 996 -20.67 27.74 26.97
CA ARG A 996 -20.11 27.38 25.66
C ARG A 996 -18.65 26.91 25.70
N LEU A 997 -18.01 26.92 26.87
CA LEU A 997 -16.61 26.51 27.04
C LEU A 997 -16.42 25.04 26.61
N GLN A 998 -15.51 24.80 25.67
CA GLN A 998 -15.20 23.49 25.09
C GLN A 998 -13.79 23.01 25.47
N TYR A 999 -12.84 23.94 25.64
CA TYR A 999 -11.46 23.68 26.02
C TYR A 999 -11.06 24.53 27.23
N LEU A 1000 -10.54 23.89 28.27
CA LEU A 1000 -10.01 24.55 29.47
C LEU A 1000 -8.62 24.02 29.85
N GLU A 1001 -7.66 24.93 29.89
CA GLU A 1001 -6.25 24.63 30.14
C GLU A 1001 -5.76 25.37 31.40
N VAL A 1002 -5.58 24.62 32.49
CA VAL A 1002 -5.16 25.12 33.81
C VAL A 1002 -3.89 24.40 34.33
N SER A 1003 -3.13 23.74 33.44
CA SER A 1003 -1.91 23.01 33.82
C SER A 1003 -0.81 23.92 34.38
N GLN A 1004 0.17 23.35 35.09
CA GLN A 1004 1.30 24.07 35.70
C GLN A 1004 0.85 25.20 36.65
N ASN A 1005 -0.12 24.91 37.53
CA ASN A 1005 -0.63 25.82 38.57
C ASN A 1005 -0.43 25.19 39.97
N LEU A 1006 -1.09 25.73 40.99
CA LEU A 1006 -1.02 25.26 42.38
C LEU A 1006 -2.36 24.63 42.87
N LEU A 1007 -3.25 24.28 41.94
CA LEU A 1007 -4.61 23.79 42.22
C LEU A 1007 -4.59 22.44 42.96
N THR A 1008 -5.47 22.30 43.95
CA THR A 1008 -5.67 21.05 44.72
C THR A 1008 -7.01 20.36 44.44
N ASP A 1009 -8.05 21.12 44.09
CA ASP A 1009 -9.37 20.62 43.72
C ASP A 1009 -10.10 21.61 42.76
N LEU A 1010 -11.21 21.18 42.17
CA LEU A 1010 -12.12 22.00 41.36
C LEU A 1010 -13.38 22.38 42.18
N PRO A 1011 -14.07 23.50 41.89
CA PRO A 1011 -15.27 23.89 42.63
C PRO A 1011 -16.43 22.89 42.45
N PRO A 1012 -17.39 22.82 43.39
CA PRO A 1012 -18.38 21.74 43.43
C PRO A 1012 -19.35 21.72 42.24
N ASN A 1013 -19.77 22.89 41.74
CA ASN A 1013 -20.79 23.03 40.67
C ASN A 1013 -20.18 22.94 39.25
N PHE A 1014 -18.98 22.41 39.11
CA PHE A 1014 -18.23 22.40 37.84
C PHE A 1014 -18.78 21.38 36.82
N ASP A 1015 -19.72 20.53 37.23
CA ASP A 1015 -20.52 19.67 36.38
C ASP A 1015 -21.52 20.44 35.47
N ALA A 1016 -21.79 21.71 35.77
CA ALA A 1016 -22.69 22.58 35.01
C ALA A 1016 -22.21 22.93 33.57
N PHE A 1017 -21.00 22.56 33.16
CA PHE A 1017 -20.50 22.85 31.81
C PHE A 1017 -21.14 21.93 30.74
N GLU A 1018 -22.16 22.46 30.07
CA GLU A 1018 -22.90 21.76 29.02
C GLU A 1018 -22.06 21.38 27.77
N GLN A 1019 -20.94 22.05 27.52
CA GLN A 1019 -20.14 21.92 26.29
C GLN A 1019 -18.68 21.49 26.46
N LEU A 1020 -18.17 21.34 27.70
CA LEU A 1020 -16.75 21.08 27.93
C LEU A 1020 -16.35 19.69 27.41
N ARG A 1021 -15.38 19.67 26.48
CA ARG A 1021 -14.87 18.44 25.84
C ARG A 1021 -13.47 18.08 26.31
N GLU A 1022 -12.64 19.08 26.57
CA GLU A 1022 -11.25 18.89 26.97
C GLU A 1022 -10.92 19.73 28.21
N ILE A 1023 -10.33 19.07 29.20
CA ILE A 1023 -9.74 19.72 30.35
C ILE A 1023 -8.32 19.22 30.61
N ASN A 1024 -7.39 20.15 30.77
CA ASN A 1024 -6.03 19.87 31.18
C ASN A 1024 -5.72 20.55 32.52
N PHE A 1025 -5.45 19.74 33.55
CA PHE A 1025 -4.96 20.20 34.85
C PHE A 1025 -3.64 19.51 35.24
N SER A 1026 -2.85 19.09 34.25
CA SER A 1026 -1.55 18.47 34.47
C SER A 1026 -0.58 19.39 35.23
N PHE A 1027 0.43 18.87 35.92
CA PHE A 1027 1.37 19.68 36.72
C PHE A 1027 0.66 20.57 37.78
N ASN A 1028 -0.19 19.96 38.60
CA ASN A 1028 -0.88 20.61 39.73
C ASN A 1028 -0.67 19.78 41.01
N ARG A 1029 -1.59 19.85 41.99
CA ARG A 1029 -1.47 19.21 43.32
C ARG A 1029 -2.67 18.32 43.68
N PHE A 1030 -3.44 17.86 42.68
CA PHE A 1030 -4.62 17.02 42.89
C PHE A 1030 -4.25 15.63 43.44
N GLU A 1031 -4.90 15.18 44.53
CA GLU A 1031 -4.70 13.85 45.12
C GLU A 1031 -5.67 12.76 44.61
N ALA A 1032 -6.72 13.18 43.89
CA ALA A 1032 -7.71 12.34 43.23
C ALA A 1032 -8.27 13.08 42.00
N VAL A 1033 -9.00 12.38 41.11
CA VAL A 1033 -9.76 13.03 40.03
C VAL A 1033 -11.05 13.65 40.62
N PRO A 1034 -11.28 14.98 40.49
CA PRO A 1034 -12.40 15.68 41.14
C PRO A 1034 -13.78 15.12 40.81
N ALA A 1035 -14.66 15.09 41.81
CA ALA A 1035 -15.97 14.44 41.72
C ALA A 1035 -16.92 15.07 40.69
N CYS A 1036 -16.82 16.38 40.47
CA CYS A 1036 -17.64 17.12 39.49
C CYS A 1036 -17.33 16.75 38.03
N LEU A 1037 -16.14 16.23 37.71
CA LEU A 1037 -15.78 15.85 36.33
C LEU A 1037 -16.55 14.62 35.84
N TYR A 1038 -17.02 13.75 36.74
CA TYR A 1038 -17.76 12.53 36.37
C TYR A 1038 -19.18 12.81 35.84
N GLY A 1039 -19.71 14.01 36.07
CA GLY A 1039 -21.02 14.45 35.58
C GLY A 1039 -21.01 15.09 34.17
N LEU A 1040 -19.83 15.40 33.62
CA LEU A 1040 -19.72 16.19 32.38
C LEU A 1040 -20.19 15.39 31.14
N PRO A 1041 -21.26 15.82 30.45
CA PRO A 1041 -21.93 14.99 29.43
C PRO A 1041 -21.21 14.94 28.08
N LYS A 1042 -20.22 15.83 27.85
CA LYS A 1042 -19.48 15.96 26.58
C LYS A 1042 -17.96 15.80 26.72
N LEU A 1043 -17.45 15.45 27.90
CA LEU A 1043 -16.01 15.31 28.13
C LEU A 1043 -15.44 14.12 27.34
N GLU A 1044 -14.50 14.43 26.46
CA GLU A 1044 -13.85 13.52 25.51
C GLU A 1044 -12.35 13.34 25.87
N ILE A 1045 -11.69 14.37 26.41
CA ILE A 1045 -10.27 14.41 26.74
C ILE A 1045 -10.06 14.90 28.18
N LEU A 1046 -9.30 14.13 28.97
CA LEU A 1046 -8.99 14.41 30.37
C LEU A 1046 -7.49 14.22 30.63
N MET A 1047 -6.76 15.31 30.88
CA MET A 1047 -5.32 15.29 31.17
C MET A 1047 -5.04 15.65 32.64
N CYS A 1048 -4.56 14.66 33.38
CA CYS A 1048 -4.30 14.69 34.83
C CYS A 1048 -2.82 14.44 35.17
N ARG A 1049 -1.93 14.56 34.19
CA ARG A 1049 -0.53 14.14 34.26
C ARG A 1049 0.29 14.94 35.30
N ASP A 1050 1.36 14.37 35.84
CA ASP A 1050 2.28 15.07 36.75
C ASP A 1050 1.52 15.71 37.95
N ASN A 1051 0.72 14.90 38.64
CA ASN A 1051 -0.09 15.26 39.83
C ASN A 1051 0.18 14.25 40.97
N LYS A 1052 -0.66 14.21 42.02
CA LYS A 1052 -0.53 13.33 43.19
C LYS A 1052 -1.64 12.28 43.30
N ILE A 1053 -2.25 11.88 42.19
CA ILE A 1053 -3.43 11.01 42.19
C ILE A 1053 -3.05 9.62 42.74
N LYS A 1054 -3.73 9.17 43.80
CA LYS A 1054 -3.38 7.94 44.56
C LYS A 1054 -4.12 6.68 44.08
N GLU A 1055 -5.31 6.86 43.53
CA GLU A 1055 -6.23 5.80 43.11
C GLU A 1055 -7.04 6.18 41.85
N ILE A 1056 -7.73 5.21 41.25
CA ILE A 1056 -8.55 5.38 40.05
C ILE A 1056 -9.95 4.82 40.34
N ASP A 1057 -10.98 5.69 40.42
CA ASP A 1057 -12.38 5.23 40.44
C ASP A 1057 -12.83 4.89 39.01
N ALA A 1058 -12.62 3.64 38.62
CA ALA A 1058 -13.04 3.13 37.32
C ALA A 1058 -14.56 2.99 37.16
N ALA A 1059 -15.36 3.05 38.23
CA ALA A 1059 -16.81 3.05 38.13
C ALA A 1059 -17.35 4.44 37.78
N ARG A 1060 -16.81 5.50 38.41
CA ARG A 1060 -17.14 6.89 38.08
C ARG A 1060 -16.53 7.35 36.75
N LEU A 1061 -15.31 6.94 36.42
CA LEU A 1061 -14.78 7.21 35.07
C LEU A 1061 -15.63 6.57 33.96
N ALA A 1062 -16.37 5.49 34.27
CA ALA A 1062 -17.27 4.84 33.32
C ALA A 1062 -18.65 5.54 33.18
N SER A 1063 -19.00 6.52 34.04
CA SER A 1063 -20.22 7.32 33.84
C SER A 1063 -20.04 8.45 32.82
N ILE A 1064 -18.80 8.85 32.51
CA ILE A 1064 -18.51 9.87 31.50
C ILE A 1064 -18.74 9.25 30.10
N PRO A 1065 -19.80 9.66 29.35
CA PRO A 1065 -20.32 8.87 28.23
C PRO A 1065 -19.45 8.94 26.96
N ARG A 1066 -18.48 9.86 26.90
CA ARG A 1066 -17.64 10.13 25.73
C ARG A 1066 -16.13 10.04 25.98
N LEU A 1067 -15.69 9.69 27.19
CA LEU A 1067 -14.27 9.73 27.55
C LEU A 1067 -13.43 8.84 26.63
N ALA A 1068 -12.56 9.47 25.83
CA ALA A 1068 -11.75 8.84 24.81
C ALA A 1068 -10.26 8.90 25.13
N THR A 1069 -9.79 9.99 25.75
CA THR A 1069 -8.38 10.17 26.15
C THR A 1069 -8.29 10.43 27.65
N LEU A 1070 -7.46 9.63 28.32
CA LEU A 1070 -7.17 9.76 29.76
C LEU A 1070 -5.65 9.69 29.98
N ASP A 1071 -5.01 10.81 30.32
CA ASP A 1071 -3.60 10.83 30.75
C ASP A 1071 -3.51 10.91 32.28
N LEU A 1072 -3.07 9.80 32.89
CA LEU A 1072 -2.79 9.64 34.32
C LEU A 1072 -1.30 9.35 34.55
N SER A 1073 -0.42 9.71 33.60
CA SER A 1073 1.03 9.53 33.74
C SER A 1073 1.63 10.40 34.84
N ASN A 1074 2.77 9.99 35.39
CA ASN A 1074 3.50 10.66 36.47
C ASN A 1074 2.58 11.05 37.66
N ASN A 1075 1.98 10.05 38.32
CA ASN A 1075 1.14 10.24 39.50
C ASN A 1075 1.52 9.20 40.58
N ASP A 1076 0.91 9.26 41.76
CA ASP A 1076 1.21 8.35 42.88
C ASP A 1076 0.45 7.00 42.83
N ILE A 1077 -0.20 6.66 41.70
CA ILE A 1077 -1.24 5.62 41.62
C ILE A 1077 -0.70 4.25 42.03
N SER A 1078 -1.24 3.73 43.13
CA SER A 1078 -0.77 2.52 43.82
C SER A 1078 -1.17 1.20 43.14
N SER A 1079 -2.34 1.17 42.49
CA SER A 1079 -2.84 0.01 41.74
C SER A 1079 -3.81 0.44 40.63
N VAL A 1080 -3.93 -0.35 39.57
CA VAL A 1080 -4.83 -0.09 38.44
C VAL A 1080 -5.99 -1.10 38.46
N PRO A 1081 -7.25 -0.66 38.61
CA PRO A 1081 -8.40 -1.56 38.68
C PRO A 1081 -8.68 -2.25 37.33
N PRO A 1082 -8.92 -3.57 37.28
CA PRO A 1082 -9.32 -4.30 36.06
C PRO A 1082 -10.52 -3.69 35.33
N GLN A 1083 -11.44 -3.08 36.07
CA GLN A 1083 -12.66 -2.41 35.59
C GLN A 1083 -12.35 -1.26 34.63
N LEU A 1084 -11.21 -0.58 34.75
CA LEU A 1084 -10.76 0.45 33.81
C LEU A 1084 -10.64 -0.09 32.37
N GLY A 1085 -10.40 -1.40 32.22
CA GLY A 1085 -10.41 -2.08 30.93
C GLY A 1085 -11.79 -2.08 30.22
N LEU A 1086 -12.90 -1.90 30.94
CA LEU A 1086 -14.25 -1.88 30.36
C LEU A 1086 -14.57 -0.55 29.65
N ILE A 1087 -13.90 0.55 30.02
CA ILE A 1087 -14.10 1.88 29.44
C ILE A 1087 -13.59 1.90 27.99
N ARG A 1088 -14.27 2.66 27.12
CA ARG A 1088 -13.97 2.76 25.68
C ARG A 1088 -12.85 3.77 25.36
N LEU A 1089 -11.78 3.77 26.15
CA LEU A 1089 -10.63 4.65 25.96
C LEU A 1089 -9.90 4.33 24.64
N HIS A 1090 -9.64 5.37 23.85
CA HIS A 1090 -8.75 5.36 22.68
C HIS A 1090 -7.29 5.60 23.10
N CYS A 1091 -7.08 6.50 24.06
CA CYS A 1091 -5.79 6.78 24.68
C CYS A 1091 -5.90 6.63 26.21
N LEU A 1092 -4.96 5.91 26.80
CA LEU A 1092 -4.79 5.70 28.24
C LEU A 1092 -3.30 5.66 28.53
N GLU A 1093 -2.79 6.71 29.17
CA GLU A 1093 -1.41 6.79 29.63
C GLU A 1093 -1.33 6.63 31.15
N LEU A 1094 -0.41 5.78 31.59
CA LEU A 1094 -0.22 5.36 32.98
C LEU A 1094 1.26 5.22 33.37
N ALA A 1095 2.19 5.61 32.49
CA ALA A 1095 3.62 5.52 32.77
C ALA A 1095 4.03 6.45 33.94
N GLY A 1096 5.08 6.09 34.68
CA GLY A 1096 5.60 6.93 35.77
C GLY A 1096 4.83 6.86 37.09
N ASN A 1097 3.95 5.86 37.28
CA ASN A 1097 3.20 5.65 38.51
C ASN A 1097 3.85 4.64 39.47
N SER A 1098 3.39 4.59 40.72
CA SER A 1098 3.94 3.74 41.79
C SER A 1098 3.55 2.25 41.69
N PHE A 1099 2.50 1.91 40.93
CA PHE A 1099 2.03 0.54 40.77
C PHE A 1099 3.06 -0.41 40.12
N LYS A 1100 3.11 -1.66 40.59
CA LYS A 1100 3.96 -2.73 40.02
C LYS A 1100 3.27 -3.56 38.93
N VAL A 1101 1.96 -3.37 38.77
CA VAL A 1101 1.07 -4.13 37.88
C VAL A 1101 0.01 -3.17 37.31
N PRO A 1102 -0.11 -2.98 35.98
CA PRO A 1102 0.64 -3.62 34.87
C PRO A 1102 2.17 -3.40 34.93
N ARG A 1103 2.94 -4.30 34.30
CA ARG A 1103 4.40 -4.13 34.16
C ARG A 1103 4.73 -3.17 33.02
N GLN A 1104 5.89 -2.50 33.07
CA GLN A 1104 6.35 -1.57 32.04
C GLN A 1104 6.28 -2.15 30.61
N ASN A 1105 6.62 -3.44 30.43
CA ASN A 1105 6.55 -4.16 29.13
C ASN A 1105 5.12 -4.41 28.61
N ILE A 1106 4.09 -3.90 29.31
CA ILE A 1106 2.68 -3.89 28.91
C ILE A 1106 2.26 -2.45 28.61
N LEU A 1107 2.65 -1.50 29.46
CA LEU A 1107 2.45 -0.05 29.22
C LEU A 1107 3.10 0.38 27.90
N SER A 1108 4.36 -0.02 27.66
CA SER A 1108 5.13 0.25 26.44
C SER A 1108 4.58 -0.43 25.17
N LYS A 1109 3.45 -1.13 25.24
CA LYS A 1109 2.72 -1.69 24.09
C LYS A 1109 1.43 -0.91 23.78
N GLY A 1110 1.26 0.26 24.40
CA GLY A 1110 0.17 1.21 24.15
C GLY A 1110 -1.20 0.77 24.66
N THR A 1111 -2.13 1.72 24.67
CA THR A 1111 -3.49 1.61 25.20
C THR A 1111 -4.24 0.29 24.90
N PRO A 1112 -4.25 -0.26 23.68
CA PRO A 1112 -4.98 -1.51 23.41
C PRO A 1112 -4.45 -2.70 24.20
N SER A 1113 -3.14 -2.74 24.44
CA SER A 1113 -2.46 -3.78 25.22
C SER A 1113 -2.74 -3.65 26.72
N ILE A 1114 -2.77 -2.40 27.22
CA ILE A 1114 -3.12 -2.09 28.61
C ILE A 1114 -4.57 -2.50 28.90
N LEU A 1115 -5.52 -2.04 28.08
CA LEU A 1115 -6.95 -2.33 28.26
C LEU A 1115 -7.25 -3.83 28.13
N SER A 1116 -6.61 -4.56 27.20
CA SER A 1116 -6.78 -6.02 27.12
C SER A 1116 -6.27 -6.71 28.39
N TYR A 1117 -5.09 -6.31 28.88
CA TYR A 1117 -4.50 -6.90 30.09
C TYR A 1117 -5.32 -6.64 31.37
N LEU A 1118 -6.05 -5.52 31.43
CA LEU A 1118 -6.99 -5.23 32.51
C LEU A 1118 -8.26 -6.07 32.38
N ARG A 1119 -8.83 -6.22 31.18
CA ARG A 1119 -9.99 -7.11 30.92
C ARG A 1119 -9.72 -8.57 31.28
N ASP A 1120 -8.53 -9.08 30.94
CA ASP A 1120 -8.09 -10.45 31.23
C ASP A 1120 -7.94 -10.74 32.75
N ARG A 1121 -8.13 -9.72 33.62
CA ARG A 1121 -8.07 -9.81 35.08
C ARG A 1121 -9.42 -9.59 35.79
N LEU A 1122 -10.50 -9.38 35.04
CA LEU A 1122 -11.85 -9.38 35.62
C LEU A 1122 -12.25 -10.81 36.02
N PRO A 1123 -13.05 -11.00 37.09
CA PRO A 1123 -13.74 -12.26 37.33
C PRO A 1123 -14.66 -12.58 36.15
N LYS A 1124 -14.89 -13.88 35.92
CA LYS A 1124 -15.74 -14.40 34.83
C LYS A 1124 -17.16 -14.66 35.30
#